data_AF-A0A7X7T5S5-F1
#
_entry.id   AF-A0A7X7T5S5-F1
#
_cell.length_a   1.000
_cell.length_b   1.000
_cell.length_c   1.000
_cell.angle_alpha   90.00
_cell.angle_beta   90.00
_cell.angle_gamma   90.00
#
_symmetry.space_group_name_H-M   'P 1'
#
loop_
_entity.id
_entity.type
_entity.pdbx_description
1 polymer ?
#
loop_
_entity_poly.entity_id
_entity_poly.type
_entity_poly.pdbx_seq_one_letter_code
_entity_poly.pdbx_strand_id
1 'polypeptide(L)'
;MSSDKPPSRFVPFLPLDPNDLGIYLELEEEVTDSPLIAFVRLIGDSPRTRCLRGALVSASGSVITPVVVKLRQEEAAEGFFPEDELEGLDASRDEWWVRTLADLALLQGDTSCFPELLLPAPDCSPLPTVPPLLFCTLLRRLFAVFCPTCLGPLRSYRAGTAPAAAGLPLSAGTEQRYLSCPQCRQEGRETRLWAVSPPVEATSGEVAGSFEDLQRAWAEAATRFASGTGHEGPAPPCLRCAMSATCLGGAPGGEATGRRRAKGAASQPLWNLFSSTESPYIVTRLVPASLEAFADRLGGRPDTAIPGLPDAGGFIFGDAGSGLDAVEILTLKLSLFLQILGCVREYHLRLRLPHLDLHPDHLVVDPGRPGELLPALWSFRTRLLGTSGTREVALGSGASVLLPPREMKVPFAAPRVREFSAQARRRAELLIERVSAESDGSGRYRIEATLRDPHGLHLRPSTHDWLLLAIPDGAEELGVASLVVRLDPRLGSGPGGEIRVTSEPVVLAPAAARRIARSGGLHLPLVRYRVYPRFTDGDDAFSLGVIFLRLLMVNDTQDLSAVAEVVAGTVRRATAAAPVPVRSGSFLVESALSAALAAHPNLLTKSNLFYRQIDRVPDRPHAVPDTLWRGVLMMAFRLIEMGINPPAQTAPVESDRLDAVRAEGEGLQRQLHAVLFRRQGLNLEVQALIEELAASDPAKQH
;
A
#
# COMPACT_ATOMS: atom_id res chain seq x y z
N MET A 1 -8.64 33.42 19.05
CA MET A 1 -9.76 32.47 18.93
C MET A 1 -10.67 32.97 17.81
N SER A 2 -10.39 32.54 16.58
CA SER A 2 -11.18 32.86 15.38
C SER A 2 -12.33 31.86 15.26
N SER A 3 -13.55 32.33 15.03
CA SER A 3 -14.72 31.51 14.75
C SER A 3 -14.64 30.99 13.30
N ASP A 4 -13.77 30.02 13.04
CA ASP A 4 -13.65 29.44 11.72
C ASP A 4 -14.74 28.38 11.55
N LYS A 5 -15.81 28.77 10.85
CA LYS A 5 -16.65 27.81 10.13
C LYS A 5 -15.73 26.94 9.26
N PRO A 6 -16.05 25.64 9.06
CA PRO A 6 -15.22 24.81 8.23
C PRO A 6 -15.21 25.41 6.81
N PRO A 7 -14.04 25.52 6.15
CA PRO A 7 -13.98 26.13 4.83
C PRO A 7 -14.90 25.37 3.85
N SER A 8 -15.41 26.05 2.82
CA SER A 8 -16.41 25.54 1.87
C SER A 8 -16.03 24.24 1.13
N ARG A 9 -14.79 23.78 1.30
CA ARG A 9 -14.25 22.53 0.75
C ARG A 9 -14.66 21.28 1.54
N PHE A 10 -15.04 21.42 2.82
CA PHE A 10 -15.42 20.29 3.67
C PHE A 10 -16.87 19.84 3.45
N VAL A 11 -17.05 18.54 3.25
CA VAL A 11 -18.33 17.89 2.96
C VAL A 11 -18.66 16.90 4.09
N PRO A 12 -19.85 16.97 4.73
CA PRO A 12 -20.23 16.00 5.76
C PRO A 12 -20.21 14.57 5.20
N PHE A 13 -19.56 13.65 5.92
CA PHE A 13 -19.41 12.26 5.52
C PHE A 13 -20.10 11.30 6.47
N LEU A 14 -19.74 11.32 7.75
CA LEU A 14 -20.29 10.44 8.78
C LEU A 14 -20.70 11.26 10.01
N PRO A 15 -21.99 11.25 10.41
CA PRO A 15 -22.34 11.70 11.75
C PRO A 15 -21.82 10.68 12.77
N LEU A 16 -21.09 11.14 13.79
CA LEU A 16 -20.61 10.28 14.87
C LEU A 16 -21.57 10.28 16.06
N ASP A 17 -22.29 11.38 16.26
CA ASP A 17 -23.32 11.55 17.29
C ASP A 17 -24.46 12.38 16.69
N PRO A 18 -25.74 12.08 16.97
CA PRO A 18 -26.86 12.98 16.65
C PRO A 18 -26.70 14.42 17.18
N ASN A 19 -25.85 14.67 18.18
CA ASN A 19 -25.75 15.99 18.80
C ASN A 19 -24.47 16.80 18.56
N ASP A 20 -23.23 16.27 18.45
CA ASP A 20 -22.08 17.21 18.50
C ASP A 20 -20.77 16.87 17.74
N LEU A 21 -20.65 15.75 17.01
CA LEU A 21 -19.41 15.42 16.26
C LEU A 21 -19.69 14.77 14.90
N GLY A 22 -18.95 15.20 13.88
CA GLY A 22 -19.03 14.60 12.54
C GLY A 22 -17.68 14.56 11.85
N ILE A 23 -17.52 13.59 10.96
CA ILE A 23 -16.40 13.54 10.02
C ILE A 23 -16.80 14.27 8.76
N TYR A 24 -15.94 15.19 8.34
CA TYR A 24 -16.07 15.92 7.10
C TYR A 24 -14.89 15.57 6.20
N LEU A 25 -15.15 15.37 4.91
CA LEU A 25 -14.13 15.10 3.90
C LEU A 25 -13.79 16.39 3.17
N GLU A 26 -12.51 16.62 2.91
CA GLU A 26 -12.05 17.65 2.00
C GLU A 26 -12.06 17.06 0.58
N LEU A 27 -13.03 17.48 -0.23
CA LEU A 27 -13.22 16.97 -1.58
C LEU A 27 -12.86 18.06 -2.59
N GLU A 28 -11.74 17.92 -3.28
CA GLU A 28 -11.37 18.78 -4.40
C GLU A 28 -11.67 18.05 -5.72
N GLU A 29 -12.40 18.71 -6.62
CA GLU A 29 -12.75 18.16 -7.93
C GLU A 29 -11.54 18.27 -8.86
N GLU A 30 -10.92 17.14 -9.20
CA GLU A 30 -9.98 17.07 -10.31
C GLU A 30 -10.73 16.80 -11.61
N VAL A 31 -10.33 17.47 -12.69
CA VAL A 31 -10.86 17.22 -14.03
C VAL A 31 -10.24 15.92 -14.55
N THR A 32 -10.90 14.79 -14.32
CA THR A 32 -10.49 13.47 -14.84
C THR A 32 -11.47 12.94 -15.87
N ASP A 33 -10.98 12.14 -16.83
CA ASP A 33 -11.81 11.50 -17.86
C ASP A 33 -12.71 10.35 -17.32
N SER A 34 -12.50 9.90 -16.07
CA SER A 34 -13.36 8.88 -15.43
C SER A 34 -14.40 9.53 -14.49
N PRO A 35 -15.71 9.23 -14.64
CA PRO A 35 -16.77 9.75 -13.77
C PRO A 35 -16.72 9.21 -12.32
N LEU A 36 -15.85 8.24 -12.03
CA LEU A 36 -15.62 7.67 -10.70
C LEU A 36 -14.45 8.32 -9.94
N ILE A 37 -13.71 9.26 -10.55
CA ILE A 37 -12.41 9.75 -10.06
C ILE A 37 -12.38 11.29 -9.94
N ALA A 38 -13.47 11.92 -9.50
CA ALA A 38 -13.50 13.38 -9.31
C ALA A 38 -13.05 13.86 -7.92
N PHE A 39 -12.23 13.10 -7.18
CA PHE A 39 -11.79 13.49 -5.83
C PHE A 39 -10.30 13.18 -5.62
N VAL A 40 -9.54 14.18 -5.17
CA VAL A 40 -8.09 14.09 -4.91
C VAL A 40 -7.75 12.84 -4.10
N ARG A 41 -6.97 11.94 -4.73
CA ARG A 41 -6.37 10.76 -4.10
C ARG A 41 -5.29 11.21 -3.11
N LEU A 42 -5.38 10.81 -1.85
CA LEU A 42 -4.30 11.05 -0.90
C LEU A 42 -3.19 10.01 -1.00
N ILE A 43 -2.04 10.37 -0.42
CA ILE A 43 -0.91 9.49 -0.15
C ILE A 43 -1.41 8.27 0.67
N GLY A 44 -1.02 7.06 0.26
CA GLY A 44 -1.47 5.81 0.85
C GLY A 44 -2.62 5.12 0.08
N ASP A 45 -3.00 5.65 -1.08
CA ASP A 45 -3.82 4.92 -2.03
C ASP A 45 -3.10 3.62 -2.45
N SER A 46 -3.76 2.49 -2.18
CA SER A 46 -3.33 1.16 -2.61
C SER A 46 -4.41 0.60 -3.52
N PRO A 47 -4.15 -0.44 -4.33
CA PRO A 47 -5.17 -1.07 -5.17
C PRO A 47 -6.44 -1.53 -4.43
N ARG A 48 -6.41 -1.57 -3.09
CA ARG A 48 -7.53 -1.98 -2.22
C ARG A 48 -8.13 -0.85 -1.40
N THR A 49 -7.43 0.28 -1.25
CA THR A 49 -7.82 1.38 -0.37
C THR A 49 -7.69 2.73 -1.05
N ARG A 50 -8.77 3.50 -1.00
CA ARG A 50 -8.79 4.93 -1.31
C ARG A 50 -8.72 5.72 -0.01
N CYS A 51 -7.71 6.55 0.14
CA CYS A 51 -7.48 7.43 1.28
C CYS A 51 -7.96 8.84 0.94
N LEU A 52 -8.79 9.42 1.81
CA LEU A 52 -9.38 10.74 1.65
C LEU A 52 -9.04 11.63 2.84
N ARG A 53 -8.78 12.91 2.56
CA ARG A 53 -8.53 13.90 3.60
C ARG A 53 -9.83 14.25 4.27
N GLY A 54 -9.78 14.42 5.58
CA GLY A 54 -10.92 14.92 6.32
C GLY A 54 -10.53 15.67 7.58
N ALA A 55 -11.55 16.05 8.32
CA ALA A 55 -11.46 16.62 9.64
C ALA A 55 -12.57 16.04 10.52
N LEU A 56 -12.23 15.85 11.79
CA LEU A 56 -13.22 15.74 12.85
C LEU A 56 -13.69 17.15 13.21
N VAL A 57 -14.99 17.39 13.12
CA VAL A 57 -15.61 18.71 13.30
C VAL A 57 -16.62 18.63 14.43
N SER A 58 -16.58 19.61 15.34
CA SER A 58 -17.58 19.77 16.41
C SER A 58 -18.92 20.26 15.87
N ALA A 59 -19.96 20.20 16.70
CA ALA A 59 -21.28 20.77 16.43
C ALA A 59 -21.23 22.26 16.08
N SER A 60 -20.30 22.99 16.70
CA SER A 60 -20.08 24.41 16.42
C SER A 60 -19.48 24.66 15.03
N GLY A 61 -19.14 23.61 14.28
CA GLY A 61 -18.46 23.68 12.99
C GLY A 61 -16.95 23.84 13.10
N SER A 62 -16.38 23.79 14.29
CA SER A 62 -14.94 23.98 14.49
C SER A 62 -14.18 22.69 14.21
N VAL A 63 -13.08 22.79 13.44
CA VAL A 63 -12.20 21.65 13.18
C VAL A 63 -11.43 21.30 14.46
N ILE A 64 -11.64 20.09 14.97
CA ILE A 64 -10.98 19.57 16.18
C ILE A 64 -9.61 18.98 15.81
N THR A 65 -9.59 18.08 14.82
CA THR A 65 -8.37 17.44 14.37
C THR A 65 -8.50 17.02 12.91
N PRO A 66 -7.44 17.17 12.10
CA PRO A 66 -7.39 16.58 10.78
C PRO A 66 -7.37 15.04 10.87
N VAL A 67 -7.96 14.36 9.89
CA VAL A 67 -8.05 12.90 9.81
C VAL A 67 -7.83 12.41 8.37
N VAL A 68 -7.45 11.14 8.24
CA VAL A 68 -7.50 10.39 6.98
C VAL A 68 -8.60 9.34 7.10
N VAL A 69 -9.49 9.32 6.11
CA VAL A 69 -10.55 8.32 5.95
C VAL A 69 -10.14 7.35 4.85
N LYS A 70 -9.84 6.11 5.22
CA LYS A 70 -9.56 5.00 4.31
C LYS A 70 -10.87 4.30 3.96
N LEU A 71 -11.17 4.15 2.68
CA LEU A 71 -12.33 3.46 2.13
C LEU A 71 -11.88 2.32 1.20
N ARG A 72 -12.72 1.31 1.01
CA ARG A 72 -12.46 0.26 0.01
C ARG A 72 -12.43 0.86 -1.40
N GLN A 73 -11.37 0.59 -2.15
CA GLN A 73 -11.31 0.86 -3.58
C GLN A 73 -12.13 -0.18 -4.34
N GLU A 74 -12.97 0.29 -5.27
CA GLU A 74 -13.96 -0.54 -5.95
C GLU A 74 -13.46 -1.10 -7.29
N GLU A 75 -12.69 -0.31 -8.04
CA GLU A 75 -11.99 -0.70 -9.27
C GLU A 75 -10.81 -1.62 -8.92
N ALA A 76 -10.79 -2.84 -9.46
CA ALA A 76 -9.50 -3.54 -9.58
C ALA A 76 -8.79 -2.96 -10.80
N ALA A 77 -7.47 -2.82 -10.74
CA ALA A 77 -6.70 -2.52 -11.93
C ALA A 77 -7.03 -3.58 -13.00
N GLU A 78 -7.46 -3.15 -14.18
CA GLU A 78 -7.70 -4.03 -15.31
C GLU A 78 -6.45 -4.88 -15.57
N GLY A 79 -6.58 -6.20 -15.47
CA GLY A 79 -5.56 -7.13 -15.96
C GLY A 79 -5.17 -8.27 -15.01
N PHE A 80 -5.31 -9.50 -15.52
CA PHE A 80 -4.58 -10.69 -15.09
C PHE A 80 -4.89 -11.23 -13.68
N PHE A 81 -6.09 -11.76 -13.49
CA PHE A 81 -6.34 -12.78 -12.47
C PHE A 81 -6.27 -14.18 -13.12
N PRO A 82 -5.35 -15.08 -12.70
CA PRO A 82 -5.42 -16.48 -13.12
C PRO A 82 -6.69 -17.13 -12.56
N GLU A 83 -7.40 -17.88 -13.39
CA GLU A 83 -8.73 -18.46 -13.11
C GLU A 83 -8.78 -19.35 -11.85
N ASP A 84 -7.65 -19.98 -11.49
CA ASP A 84 -7.53 -20.90 -10.35
C ASP A 84 -7.47 -20.21 -8.96
N GLU A 85 -7.33 -18.87 -8.90
CA GLU A 85 -7.32 -18.09 -7.64
C GLU A 85 -8.54 -17.14 -7.50
N LEU A 86 -9.56 -17.28 -8.37
CA LEU A 86 -10.76 -16.43 -8.39
C LEU A 86 -11.81 -16.81 -7.32
N GLU A 87 -11.74 -17.99 -6.74
CA GLU A 87 -12.64 -18.40 -5.65
C GLU A 87 -12.34 -17.61 -4.36
N GLY A 88 -13.24 -16.71 -3.96
CA GLY A 88 -13.18 -16.02 -2.68
C GLY A 88 -12.76 -14.55 -2.71
N LEU A 89 -12.82 -13.86 -3.86
CA LEU A 89 -12.45 -12.44 -3.98
C LEU A 89 -13.22 -11.51 -3.01
N ASP A 90 -14.51 -11.75 -2.77
CA ASP A 90 -15.27 -10.91 -1.81
C ASP A 90 -15.01 -11.28 -0.34
N ALA A 91 -14.94 -12.58 -0.01
CA ALA A 91 -14.60 -13.04 1.34
C ALA A 91 -13.18 -12.59 1.74
N SER A 92 -12.22 -12.71 0.82
CA SER A 92 -10.85 -12.26 1.02
C SER A 92 -10.71 -10.74 1.11
N ARG A 93 -11.64 -9.95 0.53
CA ARG A 93 -11.67 -8.48 0.67
C ARG A 93 -12.15 -8.05 2.04
N ASP A 94 -13.24 -8.62 2.54
CA ASP A 94 -13.76 -8.28 3.87
C ASP A 94 -12.83 -8.82 4.98
N GLU A 95 -12.28 -10.03 4.83
CA GLU A 95 -11.23 -10.58 5.71
C GLU A 95 -9.99 -9.69 5.75
N TRP A 96 -9.58 -9.14 4.60
CA TRP A 96 -8.45 -8.20 4.56
C TRP A 96 -8.72 -6.94 5.38
N TRP A 97 -9.93 -6.39 5.31
CA TRP A 97 -10.30 -5.21 6.12
C TRP A 97 -10.35 -5.52 7.61
N VAL A 98 -10.92 -6.67 7.99
CA VAL A 98 -10.96 -7.14 9.39
C VAL A 98 -9.54 -7.31 9.92
N ARG A 99 -8.67 -7.96 9.15
CA ARG A 99 -7.26 -8.13 9.49
C ARG A 99 -6.53 -6.79 9.59
N THR A 100 -6.75 -5.89 8.64
CA THR A 100 -6.15 -4.56 8.64
C THR A 100 -6.52 -3.78 9.91
N LEU A 101 -7.78 -3.83 10.34
CA LEU A 101 -8.21 -3.20 11.58
C LEU A 101 -7.54 -3.84 12.80
N ALA A 102 -7.49 -5.18 12.84
CA ALA A 102 -6.83 -5.92 13.92
C ALA A 102 -5.33 -5.58 14.01
N ASP A 103 -4.64 -5.54 12.87
CA ASP A 103 -3.22 -5.17 12.79
C ASP A 103 -3.02 -3.73 13.28
N LEU A 104 -3.83 -2.76 12.81
CA LEU A 104 -3.75 -1.37 13.27
C LEU A 104 -3.99 -1.25 14.77
N ALA A 105 -4.94 -2.00 15.33
CA ALA A 105 -5.19 -2.03 16.77
C ALA A 105 -4.01 -2.59 17.56
N LEU A 106 -3.33 -3.63 17.05
CA LEU A 106 -2.09 -4.16 17.66
C LEU A 106 -0.93 -3.15 17.59
N LEU A 107 -0.87 -2.38 16.51
CA LEU A 107 0.15 -1.34 16.30
C LEU A 107 -0.06 -0.10 17.18
N GLN A 108 -1.29 0.19 17.59
CA GLN A 108 -1.72 1.39 18.33
C GLN A 108 -1.23 1.56 19.79
N GLY A 109 -0.27 0.77 20.27
CA GLY A 109 0.24 0.94 21.64
C GLY A 109 0.99 2.28 21.86
N ASP A 110 1.79 2.38 22.92
CA ASP A 110 2.47 3.62 23.37
C ASP A 110 3.52 4.22 22.40
N THR A 111 3.48 3.87 21.12
CA THR A 111 4.45 4.30 20.12
C THR A 111 3.87 5.38 19.23
N SER A 112 4.67 6.37 18.88
CA SER A 112 4.30 7.38 17.88
C SER A 112 4.57 6.94 16.43
N CYS A 113 4.89 5.66 16.21
CA CYS A 113 5.32 5.12 14.92
C CYS A 113 4.16 4.90 13.94
N PHE A 114 2.92 4.88 14.44
CA PHE A 114 1.73 4.58 13.65
C PHE A 114 0.68 5.69 13.79
N PRO A 115 -0.18 5.89 12.77
CA PRO A 115 -1.35 6.75 12.90
C PRO A 115 -2.28 6.24 14.01
N GLU A 116 -2.85 7.15 14.79
CA GLU A 116 -3.86 6.80 15.79
C GLU A 116 -5.17 6.45 15.05
N LEU A 117 -5.60 5.20 15.12
CA LEU A 117 -6.94 4.77 14.72
C LEU A 117 -7.98 5.42 15.65
N LEU A 118 -8.86 6.20 15.06
CA LEU A 118 -9.99 6.83 15.73
C LEU A 118 -11.26 5.98 15.60
N LEU A 119 -11.48 5.42 14.41
CA LEU A 119 -12.63 4.57 14.11
C LEU A 119 -12.27 3.51 13.05
N PRO A 120 -12.98 2.37 13.05
CA PRO A 120 -13.92 1.94 14.09
C PRO A 120 -13.20 1.48 15.37
N ALA A 121 -13.96 1.19 16.43
CA ALA A 121 -13.39 0.57 17.62
C ALA A 121 -12.77 -0.80 17.26
N PRO A 122 -11.62 -1.18 17.85
CA PRO A 122 -10.90 -2.43 17.50
C PRO A 122 -11.72 -3.71 17.58
N ASP A 123 -12.70 -3.75 18.49
CA ASP A 123 -13.57 -4.88 18.79
C ASP A 123 -14.89 -4.86 18.01
N CYS A 124 -15.06 -3.91 17.09
CA CYS A 124 -16.30 -3.76 16.32
C CYS A 124 -16.44 -4.90 15.29
N SER A 125 -17.37 -5.82 15.53
CA SER A 125 -17.77 -6.86 14.58
C SER A 125 -19.30 -6.97 14.52
N PRO A 126 -19.92 -6.85 13.33
CA PRO A 126 -19.30 -6.67 12.01
C PRO A 126 -18.71 -5.26 11.84
N LEU A 127 -17.76 -5.12 10.90
CA LEU A 127 -17.18 -3.82 10.55
C LEU A 127 -18.27 -2.82 10.13
N PRO A 128 -18.22 -1.57 10.62
CA PRO A 128 -19.15 -0.56 10.16
C PRO A 128 -18.86 -0.20 8.70
N THR A 129 -19.93 -0.04 7.93
CA THR A 129 -19.86 0.29 6.50
C THR A 129 -20.65 1.56 6.21
N VAL A 130 -20.22 2.29 5.20
CA VAL A 130 -21.04 3.33 4.58
C VAL A 130 -21.88 2.71 3.45
N PRO A 131 -23.13 3.15 3.25
CA PRO A 131 -23.92 2.73 2.08
C PRO A 131 -23.24 3.15 0.76
N PRO A 132 -23.71 2.67 -0.39
CA PRO A 132 -23.41 3.30 -1.67
C PRO A 132 -23.78 4.80 -1.62
N LEU A 133 -22.86 5.67 -2.00
CA LEU A 133 -23.00 7.13 -1.91
C LEU A 133 -22.89 7.80 -3.28
N LEU A 134 -23.68 8.85 -3.46
CA LEU A 134 -23.58 9.84 -4.52
C LEU A 134 -23.03 11.15 -3.96
N PHE A 135 -22.22 11.84 -4.74
CA PHE A 135 -21.80 13.21 -4.49
C PHE A 135 -22.52 14.16 -5.43
N CYS A 136 -23.22 15.16 -4.87
CA CYS A 136 -23.78 16.25 -5.66
C CYS A 136 -22.78 17.42 -5.71
N THR A 137 -22.31 17.75 -6.91
CA THR A 137 -21.35 18.85 -7.14
C THR A 137 -21.96 20.21 -6.82
N LEU A 138 -23.26 20.41 -7.14
CA LEU A 138 -23.99 21.66 -6.87
C LEU A 138 -24.18 21.95 -5.37
N LEU A 139 -24.59 20.94 -4.61
CA LEU A 139 -24.87 21.09 -3.18
C LEU A 139 -23.65 20.79 -2.31
N ARG A 140 -22.58 20.25 -2.89
CA ARG A 140 -21.39 19.72 -2.21
C ARG A 140 -21.77 18.83 -1.03
N ARG A 141 -22.60 17.83 -1.28
CA ARG A 141 -23.13 16.90 -0.26
C ARG A 141 -23.11 15.46 -0.75
N LEU A 142 -22.78 14.56 0.18
CA LEU A 142 -22.92 13.12 0.01
C LEU A 142 -24.31 12.67 0.47
N PHE A 143 -24.91 11.72 -0.24
CA PHE A 143 -26.16 11.08 0.14
C PHE A 143 -26.23 9.64 -0.39
N ALA A 144 -27.01 8.79 0.28
CA ALA A 144 -27.16 7.40 -0.13
C ALA A 144 -27.90 7.27 -1.48
N VAL A 145 -27.47 6.30 -2.28
CA VAL A 145 -28.23 5.85 -3.46
C VAL A 145 -29.60 5.35 -2.98
N PHE A 146 -30.70 5.80 -3.57
CA PHE A 146 -32.06 5.53 -3.09
C PHE A 146 -32.92 4.76 -4.12
N CYS A 147 -33.90 4.00 -3.61
CA CYS A 147 -34.81 3.21 -4.41
C CYS A 147 -35.86 4.13 -5.08
N PRO A 148 -36.08 4.04 -6.40
CA PRO A 148 -37.10 4.84 -7.08
C PRO A 148 -38.53 4.47 -6.68
N THR A 149 -38.76 3.31 -6.05
CA THR A 149 -40.10 2.84 -5.66
C THR A 149 -40.52 3.35 -4.28
N CYS A 150 -39.69 3.14 -3.26
CA CYS A 150 -40.01 3.49 -1.88
C CYS A 150 -39.17 4.64 -1.30
N LEU A 151 -38.22 5.18 -2.07
CA LEU A 151 -37.24 6.20 -1.64
C LEU A 151 -36.30 5.78 -0.51
N GLY A 152 -36.39 4.55 -0.02
CA GLY A 152 -35.43 3.98 0.95
C GLY A 152 -34.05 3.72 0.35
N PRO A 153 -32.99 3.58 1.17
CA PRO A 153 -31.62 3.40 0.69
C PRO A 153 -31.44 2.06 -0.05
N LEU A 154 -30.75 2.10 -1.18
CA LEU A 154 -30.26 0.90 -1.84
C LEU A 154 -29.01 0.37 -1.12
N ARG A 155 -28.89 -0.96 -1.10
CA ARG A 155 -27.82 -1.69 -0.41
C ARG A 155 -27.15 -2.66 -1.37
N SER A 156 -25.89 -3.00 -1.10
CA SER A 156 -25.19 -4.03 -1.87
C SER A 156 -25.91 -5.37 -1.74
N TYR A 157 -26.20 -5.99 -2.88
CA TYR A 157 -26.84 -7.30 -2.90
C TYR A 157 -25.78 -8.41 -2.81
N ARG A 158 -25.72 -9.10 -1.67
CA ARG A 158 -24.72 -10.16 -1.37
C ARG A 158 -25.28 -11.59 -1.41
N ALA A 159 -26.61 -11.79 -1.41
CA ALA A 159 -27.23 -13.09 -1.21
C ALA A 159 -27.34 -13.92 -2.51
N GLY A 160 -27.02 -15.22 -2.40
CA GLY A 160 -26.89 -16.18 -3.49
C GLY A 160 -28.14 -16.50 -4.30
N THR A 161 -27.89 -17.23 -5.39
CA THR A 161 -28.76 -17.78 -6.45
C THR A 161 -29.62 -16.82 -7.27
N ALA A 162 -30.14 -15.70 -6.75
CA ALA A 162 -31.02 -14.82 -7.54
C ALA A 162 -30.36 -14.21 -8.80
N PRO A 163 -29.09 -13.73 -8.77
CA PRO A 163 -28.39 -13.25 -9.96
C PRO A 163 -28.11 -14.41 -10.91
N ALA A 164 -27.65 -15.54 -10.39
CA ALA A 164 -27.39 -16.74 -11.19
C ALA A 164 -28.66 -17.28 -11.88
N ALA A 165 -29.80 -17.26 -11.20
CA ALA A 165 -31.12 -17.62 -11.77
C ALA A 165 -31.57 -16.66 -12.87
N ALA A 166 -31.07 -15.42 -12.85
CA ALA A 166 -31.28 -14.41 -13.88
C ALA A 166 -30.20 -14.40 -14.98
N GLY A 167 -29.26 -15.35 -14.96
CA GLY A 167 -28.14 -15.40 -15.90
C GLY A 167 -27.07 -14.32 -15.68
N LEU A 168 -27.08 -13.66 -14.52
CA LEU A 168 -26.13 -12.62 -14.15
C LEU A 168 -24.91 -13.21 -13.43
N PRO A 169 -23.69 -12.69 -13.70
CA PRO A 169 -22.48 -13.16 -13.04
C PRO A 169 -22.55 -12.95 -11.52
N LEU A 170 -22.06 -13.94 -10.78
CA LEU A 170 -21.96 -13.87 -9.32
C LEU A 170 -20.89 -12.85 -8.92
N SER A 171 -21.19 -12.01 -7.93
CA SER A 171 -20.25 -11.00 -7.41
C SER A 171 -19.00 -11.60 -6.78
N ALA A 172 -19.09 -12.84 -6.28
CA ALA A 172 -17.98 -13.54 -5.63
C ALA A 172 -16.79 -13.85 -6.55
N GLY A 173 -16.99 -13.86 -7.87
CA GLY A 173 -15.96 -14.17 -8.88
C GLY A 173 -15.83 -13.12 -9.99
N THR A 174 -16.53 -12.00 -9.90
CA THR A 174 -16.48 -10.92 -10.91
C THR A 174 -16.39 -9.55 -10.23
N GLU A 175 -16.04 -8.50 -10.98
CA GLU A 175 -16.12 -7.11 -10.49
C GLU A 175 -17.54 -6.55 -10.49
N GLN A 176 -18.53 -7.33 -10.96
CA GLN A 176 -19.89 -6.84 -11.04
C GLN A 176 -20.54 -6.71 -9.68
N ARG A 177 -21.13 -5.54 -9.45
CA ARG A 177 -21.79 -5.17 -8.20
C ARG A 177 -23.22 -4.75 -8.49
N TYR A 178 -24.13 -5.29 -7.67
CA TYR A 178 -25.56 -5.05 -7.79
C TYR A 178 -26.09 -4.35 -6.55
N LEU A 179 -27.01 -3.42 -6.77
CA LEU A 179 -27.75 -2.73 -5.74
C LEU A 179 -29.20 -3.22 -5.69
N SER A 180 -29.75 -3.34 -4.49
CA SER A 180 -31.14 -3.73 -4.29
C SER A 180 -31.75 -3.02 -3.08
N CYS A 181 -33.08 -2.87 -3.09
CA CYS A 181 -33.79 -2.29 -1.96
C CYS A 181 -34.20 -3.40 -0.97
N PRO A 182 -33.68 -3.40 0.27
CA PRO A 182 -34.05 -4.42 1.26
C PRO A 182 -35.53 -4.29 1.67
N GLN A 183 -36.06 -3.07 1.79
CA GLN A 183 -37.43 -2.82 2.23
C GLN A 183 -38.45 -3.36 1.21
N CYS A 184 -38.34 -2.97 -0.06
CA CYS A 184 -39.23 -3.47 -1.10
C CYS A 184 -39.20 -5.01 -1.20
N ARG A 185 -38.03 -5.62 -0.99
CA ARG A 185 -37.90 -7.09 -0.98
C ARG A 185 -38.62 -7.73 0.20
N GLN A 186 -38.46 -7.17 1.40
CA GLN A 186 -39.15 -7.66 2.61
C GLN A 186 -40.66 -7.53 2.47
N GLU A 187 -41.14 -6.49 1.79
CA GLU A 187 -42.56 -6.26 1.48
C GLU A 187 -43.08 -7.12 0.31
N GLY A 188 -42.27 -8.01 -0.27
CA GLY A 188 -42.65 -8.88 -1.38
C GLY A 188 -42.90 -8.15 -2.70
N ARG A 189 -42.48 -6.89 -2.83
CA ARG A 189 -42.57 -6.13 -4.08
C ARG A 189 -41.49 -6.62 -5.04
N GLU A 190 -41.76 -6.58 -6.35
CA GLU A 190 -40.73 -6.82 -7.36
C GLU A 190 -39.58 -5.81 -7.19
N THR A 191 -38.42 -6.31 -6.79
CA THR A 191 -37.20 -5.50 -6.67
C THR A 191 -36.29 -5.74 -7.86
N ARG A 192 -36.21 -4.75 -8.75
CA ARG A 192 -35.18 -4.72 -9.78
C ARG A 192 -33.79 -4.66 -9.13
N LEU A 193 -32.84 -5.43 -9.67
CA LEU A 193 -31.43 -5.27 -9.35
C LEU A 193 -30.86 -4.13 -10.20
N TRP A 194 -29.94 -3.33 -9.64
CA TRP A 194 -29.29 -2.26 -10.39
C TRP A 194 -27.80 -2.56 -10.50
N ALA A 195 -27.32 -2.79 -11.72
CA ALA A 195 -25.91 -3.01 -12.01
C ALA A 195 -25.21 -1.66 -12.12
N VAL A 196 -24.11 -1.52 -11.37
CA VAL A 196 -23.28 -0.31 -11.36
C VAL A 196 -22.54 -0.15 -12.68
N SER A 197 -22.01 -1.27 -13.20
CA SER A 197 -21.37 -1.36 -14.51
C SER A 197 -22.18 -2.33 -15.37
N PRO A 198 -22.45 -2.00 -16.64
CA PRO A 198 -23.25 -2.86 -17.51
C PRO A 198 -22.52 -4.19 -17.76
N PRO A 199 -23.18 -5.35 -17.58
CA PRO A 199 -22.62 -6.63 -17.98
C PRO A 199 -22.37 -6.71 -19.48
N VAL A 200 -21.18 -7.19 -19.88
CA VAL A 200 -20.78 -7.37 -21.29
C VAL A 200 -21.69 -8.37 -22.03
N GLU A 201 -22.33 -9.30 -21.32
CA GLU A 201 -23.04 -10.45 -21.92
C GLU A 201 -24.45 -10.70 -21.35
N ALA A 202 -25.08 -9.74 -20.65
CA ALA A 202 -26.43 -9.98 -20.14
C ALA A 202 -27.47 -10.00 -21.26
N THR A 203 -28.11 -11.16 -21.44
CA THR A 203 -29.14 -11.41 -22.46
C THR A 203 -30.57 -11.08 -21.99
N SER A 204 -30.78 -10.68 -20.73
CA SER A 204 -32.11 -10.37 -20.18
C SER A 204 -32.14 -8.99 -19.48
N GLY A 205 -32.71 -7.97 -20.16
CA GLY A 205 -32.91 -6.62 -19.60
C GLY A 205 -34.01 -6.50 -18.53
N GLU A 206 -34.72 -7.59 -18.23
CA GLU A 206 -35.88 -7.60 -17.32
C GLU A 206 -35.48 -7.62 -15.83
N VAL A 207 -34.37 -8.26 -15.46
CA VAL A 207 -34.03 -8.48 -14.03
C VAL A 207 -33.03 -7.46 -13.47
N ALA A 208 -32.07 -6.98 -14.28
CA ALA A 208 -31.10 -5.97 -13.87
C ALA A 208 -31.15 -4.73 -14.78
N GLY A 209 -31.37 -3.56 -14.18
CA GLY A 209 -31.21 -2.26 -14.85
C GLY A 209 -29.79 -1.73 -14.70
N SER A 210 -29.30 -0.97 -15.67
CA SER A 210 -28.03 -0.24 -15.56
C SER A 210 -28.12 0.94 -14.59
N PHE A 211 -26.99 1.54 -14.23
CA PHE A 211 -26.98 2.80 -13.48
C PHE A 211 -27.67 3.95 -14.23
N GLU A 212 -27.62 3.96 -15.57
CA GLU A 212 -28.38 4.91 -16.40
C GLU A 212 -29.89 4.69 -16.30
N ASP A 213 -30.33 3.42 -16.24
CA ASP A 213 -31.75 3.09 -16.00
C ASP A 213 -32.19 3.52 -14.61
N LEU A 214 -31.30 3.42 -13.61
CA LEU A 214 -31.56 3.91 -12.25
C LEU A 214 -31.73 5.44 -12.25
N GLN A 215 -30.89 6.17 -12.99
CA GLN A 215 -31.04 7.61 -13.16
C GLN A 215 -32.38 7.99 -13.81
N ARG A 216 -32.81 7.24 -14.84
CA ARG A 216 -34.13 7.45 -15.47
C ARG A 216 -35.26 7.20 -14.49
N ALA A 217 -35.19 6.12 -13.70
CA ALA A 217 -36.18 5.80 -12.69
C ALA A 217 -36.24 6.86 -11.56
N TRP A 218 -35.14 7.53 -11.24
CA TRP A 218 -35.14 8.67 -10.32
C TRP A 218 -35.89 9.89 -10.86
N ALA A 219 -35.81 10.17 -12.17
CA ALA A 219 -36.56 11.25 -12.79
C ALA A 219 -38.09 11.03 -12.68
N GLU A 220 -38.52 9.78 -12.89
CA GLU A 220 -39.91 9.38 -12.71
C GLU A 220 -40.35 9.46 -11.24
N ALA A 221 -39.50 9.03 -10.31
CA ALA A 221 -39.76 9.15 -8.87
C ALA A 221 -39.85 10.62 -8.43
N ALA A 222 -39.01 11.49 -8.97
CA ALA A 222 -39.06 12.94 -8.69
C ALA A 222 -40.37 13.56 -9.16
N THR A 223 -40.86 13.15 -10.33
CA THR A 223 -42.14 13.62 -10.88
C THR A 223 -43.31 13.20 -9.97
N ARG A 224 -43.32 11.93 -9.52
CA ARG A 224 -44.33 11.41 -8.57
C ARG A 224 -44.29 12.09 -7.21
N PHE A 225 -43.09 12.40 -6.72
CA PHE A 225 -42.91 13.14 -5.47
C PHE A 225 -43.45 14.58 -5.59
N ALA A 226 -43.18 15.25 -6.71
CA ALA A 226 -43.67 16.61 -6.98
C ALA A 226 -45.19 16.68 -7.14
N SER A 227 -45.83 15.64 -7.70
CA SER A 227 -47.29 15.55 -7.82
C SER A 227 -48.01 15.18 -6.52
N GLY A 228 -47.28 14.94 -5.42
CA GLY A 228 -47.87 14.56 -4.12
C GLY A 228 -48.50 13.17 -4.10
N THR A 229 -48.28 12.37 -5.15
CA THR A 229 -48.88 11.04 -5.30
C THR A 229 -47.95 9.97 -4.74
N GLY A 230 -48.27 9.47 -3.53
CA GLY A 230 -47.94 8.10 -3.14
C GLY A 230 -46.69 7.84 -2.29
N HIS A 231 -46.17 8.81 -1.53
CA HIS A 231 -44.98 8.57 -0.68
C HIS A 231 -45.16 9.01 0.78
N GLU A 232 -45.23 8.05 1.69
CA GLU A 232 -45.07 8.23 3.13
C GLU A 232 -43.63 7.87 3.52
N GLY A 233 -42.76 8.86 3.67
CA GLY A 233 -41.36 8.64 4.05
C GLY A 233 -40.46 9.89 3.92
N PRO A 234 -39.28 9.89 4.56
CA PRO A 234 -38.32 10.98 4.42
C PRO A 234 -37.75 10.99 2.99
N ALA A 235 -38.08 12.03 2.22
CA ALA A 235 -37.56 12.18 0.87
C ALA A 235 -36.04 12.43 0.89
N PRO A 236 -35.27 11.81 -0.02
CA PRO A 236 -33.84 12.06 -0.12
C PRO A 236 -33.56 13.55 -0.41
N PRO A 237 -32.42 14.10 0.04
CA PRO A 237 -32.12 15.53 -0.04
C PRO A 237 -32.26 16.11 -1.46
N CYS A 238 -31.95 15.30 -2.47
CA CYS A 238 -32.00 15.71 -3.87
C CYS A 238 -33.43 15.95 -4.38
N LEU A 239 -34.44 15.21 -3.93
CA LEU A 239 -35.83 15.42 -4.37
C LEU A 239 -36.46 16.69 -3.79
N ARG A 240 -35.93 17.15 -2.66
CA ARG A 240 -36.29 18.43 -2.03
C ARG A 240 -35.49 19.61 -2.57
N CYS A 241 -34.50 19.36 -3.43
CA CYS A 241 -33.66 20.40 -4.01
C CYS A 241 -34.41 21.15 -5.10
N ALA A 242 -34.33 22.48 -5.10
CA ALA A 242 -34.90 23.33 -6.15
C ALA A 242 -34.30 23.04 -7.55
N MET A 243 -33.10 22.47 -7.60
CA MET A 243 -32.39 22.11 -8.84
C MET A 243 -32.66 20.67 -9.31
N SER A 244 -33.53 19.92 -8.62
CA SER A 244 -33.79 18.51 -8.92
C SER A 244 -34.27 18.28 -10.36
N ALA A 245 -35.15 19.14 -10.87
CA ALA A 245 -35.65 19.10 -12.24
C ALA A 245 -34.56 19.31 -13.30
N THR A 246 -33.54 20.13 -12.99
CA THR A 246 -32.38 20.36 -13.85
C THR A 246 -31.42 19.17 -13.83
N CYS A 247 -31.27 18.51 -12.69
CA CYS A 247 -30.34 17.38 -12.52
C CYS A 247 -30.90 16.06 -13.07
N LEU A 248 -32.18 15.81 -12.84
CA LEU A 248 -32.87 14.56 -13.22
C LEU A 248 -33.58 14.64 -14.57
N GLY A 249 -33.61 15.82 -15.21
CA GLY A 249 -34.27 16.01 -16.50
C GLY A 249 -35.79 15.91 -16.41
N GLY A 250 -36.44 16.99 -16.00
CA GLY A 250 -37.90 17.07 -15.96
C GLY A 250 -38.52 17.88 -17.10
N ALA A 251 -39.07 17.18 -18.10
CA ALA A 251 -40.41 17.46 -18.61
C ALA A 251 -40.99 16.19 -19.27
N PRO A 252 -42.05 15.57 -18.71
CA PRO A 252 -42.72 14.44 -19.33
C PRO A 252 -43.58 14.95 -20.49
N GLY A 253 -43.21 14.61 -21.73
CA GLY A 253 -44.01 14.93 -22.93
C GLY A 253 -43.21 15.50 -24.11
N GLY A 254 -41.95 15.87 -23.93
CA GLY A 254 -41.04 16.10 -25.06
C GLY A 254 -40.42 14.77 -25.45
N GLU A 255 -40.46 14.40 -26.73
CA GLU A 255 -39.66 13.31 -27.27
C GLU A 255 -38.27 13.35 -26.64
N ALA A 256 -37.88 12.25 -26.01
CA ALA A 256 -36.51 11.99 -25.56
C ALA A 256 -35.61 11.92 -26.79
N THR A 257 -35.40 13.06 -27.44
CA THR A 257 -34.26 13.22 -28.32
C THR A 257 -33.06 13.09 -27.41
N GLY A 258 -32.33 12.00 -27.61
CA GLY A 258 -30.94 11.88 -27.24
C GLY A 258 -30.12 12.96 -27.94
N ARG A 259 -30.37 14.23 -27.62
CA ARG A 259 -29.35 15.26 -27.70
C ARG A 259 -28.37 14.92 -26.60
N ARG A 260 -27.45 14.00 -26.95
CA ARG A 260 -26.04 14.19 -26.64
C ARG A 260 -25.80 15.69 -26.63
N ARG A 261 -25.52 16.28 -25.46
CA ARG A 261 -24.80 17.54 -25.45
C ARG A 261 -23.59 17.29 -26.35
N ALA A 262 -23.52 18.08 -27.42
CA ALA A 262 -22.54 17.87 -28.48
C ALA A 262 -21.16 17.68 -27.85
N LYS A 263 -20.41 16.66 -28.33
CA LYS A 263 -18.97 16.51 -28.09
C LYS A 263 -18.33 17.89 -28.33
N GLY A 264 -17.95 18.60 -27.27
CA GLY A 264 -17.39 19.94 -27.40
C GLY A 264 -17.52 20.87 -26.20
N ALA A 265 -18.44 20.62 -25.27
CA ALA A 265 -18.47 21.33 -23.98
C ALA A 265 -18.80 20.33 -22.87
N ALA A 266 -17.83 20.09 -21.98
CA ALA A 266 -17.91 19.14 -20.88
C ALA A 266 -19.15 19.42 -20.01
N SER A 267 -20.23 18.69 -20.25
CA SER A 267 -21.32 18.60 -19.28
C SER A 267 -20.94 17.56 -18.26
N GLN A 268 -20.17 17.99 -17.27
CA GLN A 268 -19.89 17.15 -16.11
C GLN A 268 -21.24 16.70 -15.51
N PRO A 269 -21.40 15.40 -15.20
CA PRO A 269 -22.58 14.94 -14.51
C PRO A 269 -22.70 15.67 -13.16
N LEU A 270 -23.90 16.17 -12.84
CA LEU A 270 -24.14 16.93 -11.62
C LEU A 270 -24.10 16.04 -10.36
N TRP A 271 -24.26 14.72 -10.56
CA TRP A 271 -24.06 13.68 -9.54
C TRP A 271 -22.96 12.71 -9.97
N ASN A 272 -21.96 12.57 -9.12
CA ASN A 272 -20.88 11.61 -9.30
C ASN A 272 -21.07 10.44 -8.34
N LEU A 273 -20.84 9.21 -8.80
CA LEU A 273 -20.86 8.05 -7.93
C LEU A 273 -19.61 8.06 -7.05
N PHE A 274 -19.81 8.21 -5.74
CA PHE A 274 -18.72 8.25 -4.77
C PHE A 274 -18.32 6.84 -4.31
N SER A 275 -19.32 6.00 -4.05
CA SER A 275 -19.16 4.56 -3.83
C SER A 275 -20.36 3.81 -4.41
N SER A 276 -20.07 2.74 -5.12
CA SER A 276 -21.04 1.85 -5.74
C SER A 276 -21.49 0.71 -4.86
N THR A 277 -20.78 0.46 -3.75
CA THR A 277 -21.05 -0.62 -2.81
C THR A 277 -21.01 -0.15 -1.36
N GLU A 278 -21.52 -1.00 -0.47
CA GLU A 278 -21.28 -0.85 0.95
C GLU A 278 -19.80 -1.03 1.25
N SER A 279 -19.16 0.05 1.70
CA SER A 279 -17.71 0.13 1.86
C SER A 279 -17.35 0.21 3.35
N PRO A 280 -16.53 -0.71 3.88
CA PRO A 280 -15.93 -0.52 5.20
C PRO A 280 -15.05 0.72 5.18
N TYR A 281 -14.91 1.36 6.35
CA TYR A 281 -14.08 2.55 6.49
C TYR A 281 -13.18 2.45 7.72
N ILE A 282 -12.03 3.11 7.65
CA ILE A 282 -11.09 3.31 8.76
C ILE A 282 -10.75 4.79 8.84
N VAL A 283 -10.76 5.37 10.03
CA VAL A 283 -10.44 6.77 10.28
C VAL A 283 -9.23 6.83 11.19
N THR A 284 -8.19 7.54 10.74
CA THR A 284 -6.96 7.73 11.50
C THR A 284 -6.66 9.21 11.70
N ARG A 285 -6.06 9.55 12.83
CA ARG A 285 -5.65 10.92 13.15
C ARG A 285 -4.33 11.25 12.50
N LEU A 286 -4.38 11.82 11.31
CA LEU A 286 -3.23 12.39 10.62
C LEU A 286 -3.73 13.16 9.39
N VAL A 287 -3.09 14.26 9.02
CA VAL A 287 -3.04 14.71 7.62
C VAL A 287 -1.56 14.85 7.30
N PRO A 288 -0.94 13.78 6.80
CA PRO A 288 0.50 13.77 6.67
C PRO A 288 0.99 14.39 5.38
N ALA A 289 2.20 14.93 5.42
CA ALA A 289 3.01 15.15 4.24
C ALA A 289 3.45 13.79 3.66
N SER A 290 3.54 13.67 2.33
CA SER A 290 4.21 12.51 1.75
C SER A 290 5.67 12.52 2.17
N LEU A 291 6.23 11.34 2.38
CA LEU A 291 7.68 11.20 2.55
C LEU A 291 8.43 11.92 1.43
N GLU A 292 7.90 11.82 0.20
CA GLU A 292 8.50 12.39 -1.00
C GLU A 292 8.55 13.92 -0.96
N ALA A 293 7.40 14.58 -0.78
CA ALA A 293 7.33 16.03 -0.74
C ALA A 293 8.13 16.58 0.45
N PHE A 294 8.11 15.89 1.60
CA PHE A 294 8.87 16.28 2.77
C PHE A 294 10.39 16.13 2.53
N ALA A 295 10.83 15.03 1.92
CA ALA A 295 12.25 14.83 1.59
C ALA A 295 12.78 15.86 0.58
N ASP A 296 11.97 16.21 -0.42
CA ASP A 296 12.29 17.27 -1.38
C ASP A 296 12.36 18.64 -0.69
N ARG A 297 11.43 18.91 0.24
CA ARG A 297 11.44 20.12 1.06
C ARG A 297 12.70 20.20 1.93
N LEU A 298 13.12 19.09 2.56
CA LEU A 298 14.40 19.01 3.27
C LEU A 298 15.59 19.29 2.35
N GLY A 299 15.51 18.96 1.06
CA GLY A 299 16.52 19.30 0.07
C GLY A 299 16.49 20.76 -0.42
N GLY A 300 15.53 21.58 0.03
CA GLY A 300 15.42 22.99 -0.34
C GLY A 300 14.39 23.30 -1.44
N ARG A 301 13.43 22.41 -1.70
CA ARG A 301 12.34 22.69 -2.64
C ARG A 301 11.42 23.82 -2.10
N PRO A 302 11.16 24.90 -2.86
CA PRO A 302 10.38 26.06 -2.41
C PRO A 302 8.85 25.85 -2.49
N ASP A 303 8.39 25.14 -3.52
CA ASP A 303 6.99 25.15 -3.97
C ASP A 303 6.20 23.95 -3.43
N THR A 304 6.80 23.17 -2.52
CA THR A 304 6.12 22.09 -1.81
C THR A 304 5.41 22.65 -0.59
N ALA A 305 4.23 23.24 -0.83
CA ALA A 305 3.31 23.57 0.25
C ALA A 305 2.94 22.27 0.99
N ILE A 306 3.51 22.09 2.18
CA ILE A 306 3.23 20.96 3.07
C ILE A 306 2.23 21.45 4.12
N PRO A 307 1.02 20.89 4.20
CA PRO A 307 0.05 21.27 5.21
C PRO A 307 0.67 21.26 6.61
N GLY A 308 0.56 22.37 7.33
CA GLY A 308 1.08 22.51 8.69
C GLY A 308 2.55 22.96 8.79
N LEU A 309 3.26 23.11 7.67
CA LEU A 309 4.62 23.65 7.64
C LEU A 309 4.60 25.09 7.09
N PRO A 310 5.33 26.05 7.69
CA PRO A 310 5.45 27.40 7.14
C PRO A 310 6.21 27.42 5.80
N ASP A 311 5.78 28.32 4.90
CA ASP A 311 6.37 28.49 3.55
C ASP A 311 7.82 29.02 3.62
N ALA A 312 8.13 29.84 4.63
CA ALA A 312 9.45 30.42 4.87
C ALA A 312 9.97 30.04 6.26
N GLY A 313 11.29 29.84 6.38
CA GLY A 313 11.95 29.52 7.63
C GLY A 313 11.74 28.06 8.06
N GLY A 314 12.80 27.26 7.99
CA GLY A 314 12.75 25.84 8.37
C GLY A 314 14.11 25.24 8.73
N PHE A 315 15.20 25.93 8.39
CA PHE A 315 16.57 25.51 8.66
C PHE A 315 17.22 26.44 9.69
N ILE A 316 18.15 25.90 10.48
CA ILE A 316 18.98 26.63 11.46
C ILE A 316 19.89 27.61 10.73
N PHE A 317 20.41 27.25 9.56
CA PHE A 317 21.29 28.12 8.76
C PHE A 317 20.56 28.80 7.60
N GLY A 318 19.24 28.97 7.71
CA GLY A 318 18.38 29.57 6.68
C GLY A 318 18.76 31.00 6.29
N ASP A 319 19.39 31.75 7.20
CA ASP A 319 19.77 33.15 6.99
C ASP A 319 21.20 33.33 6.41
N ALA A 320 21.97 32.25 6.23
CA ALA A 320 23.35 32.30 5.74
C ALA A 320 23.47 31.92 4.27
N GLY A 321 24.04 32.81 3.44
CA GLY A 321 24.32 32.53 2.03
C GLY A 321 23.06 32.17 1.22
N SER A 322 22.99 30.94 0.71
CA SER A 322 21.81 30.42 0.00
C SER A 322 20.67 29.96 0.91
N GLY A 323 20.88 29.97 2.24
CA GLY A 323 19.93 29.49 3.23
C GLY A 323 19.86 27.96 3.37
N LEU A 324 20.85 27.22 2.88
CA LEU A 324 20.89 25.74 2.91
C LEU A 324 22.29 25.21 3.26
N ASP A 325 22.40 24.40 4.31
CA ASP A 325 23.65 23.72 4.73
C ASP A 325 23.57 22.21 4.47
N ALA A 326 24.59 21.63 3.84
CA ALA A 326 24.59 20.22 3.44
C ALA A 326 24.61 19.25 4.63
N VAL A 327 25.28 19.62 5.73
CA VAL A 327 25.36 18.79 6.94
C VAL A 327 24.03 18.84 7.69
N GLU A 328 23.37 20.00 7.72
CA GLU A 328 22.03 20.15 8.26
C GLU A 328 21.03 19.28 7.47
N ILE A 329 21.01 19.40 6.14
CA ILE A 329 20.12 18.61 5.28
C ILE A 329 20.37 17.11 5.47
N LEU A 330 21.64 16.68 5.50
CA LEU A 330 21.98 15.27 5.72
C LEU A 330 21.53 14.81 7.11
N THR A 331 21.68 15.64 8.14
CA THR A 331 21.22 15.35 9.50
C THR A 331 19.71 15.13 9.54
N LEU A 332 18.94 16.02 8.91
CA LEU A 332 17.48 15.92 8.85
C LEU A 332 17.03 14.69 8.05
N LYS A 333 17.65 14.42 6.90
CA LYS A 333 17.37 13.23 6.08
C LYS A 333 17.75 11.92 6.78
N LEU A 334 18.86 11.89 7.51
CA LEU A 334 19.25 10.74 8.33
C LEU A 334 18.29 10.55 9.51
N SER A 335 17.88 11.63 10.18
CA SER A 335 16.88 11.59 11.26
C SER A 335 15.55 11.02 10.75
N LEU A 336 15.11 11.48 9.58
CA LEU A 336 13.94 10.97 8.88
C LEU A 336 14.04 9.47 8.60
N PHE A 337 15.18 9.03 8.08
CA PHE A 337 15.44 7.62 7.82
C PHE A 337 15.45 6.76 9.09
N LEU A 338 16.10 7.23 10.17
CA LEU A 338 16.15 6.49 11.44
C LEU A 338 14.76 6.35 12.09
N GLN A 339 13.90 7.35 11.94
CA GLN A 339 12.50 7.24 12.36
C GLN A 339 11.74 6.20 11.54
N ILE A 340 11.95 6.14 10.21
CA ILE A 340 11.37 5.11 9.32
C ILE A 340 11.82 3.71 9.77
N LEU A 341 13.14 3.53 9.96
CA LEU A 341 13.72 2.27 10.43
C LEU A 341 13.12 1.84 11.78
N GLY A 342 12.95 2.79 12.70
CA GLY A 342 12.29 2.57 13.99
C GLY A 342 10.84 2.12 13.84
N CYS A 343 10.07 2.73 12.93
CA CYS A 343 8.68 2.34 12.66
C CYS A 343 8.56 0.93 12.09
N VAL A 344 9.41 0.57 11.13
CA VAL A 344 9.42 -0.77 10.51
C VAL A 344 9.84 -1.84 11.51
N ARG A 345 10.85 -1.56 12.33
CA ARG A 345 11.24 -2.46 13.43
C ARG A 345 10.09 -2.66 14.41
N GLU A 346 9.41 -1.60 14.83
CA GLU A 346 8.27 -1.71 15.73
C GLU A 346 7.13 -2.53 15.11
N TYR A 347 6.91 -2.38 13.81
CA TYR A 347 5.96 -3.21 13.05
C TYR A 347 6.34 -4.69 13.11
N HIS A 348 7.61 -5.04 12.86
CA HIS A 348 8.10 -6.42 12.95
C HIS A 348 7.96 -7.00 14.36
N LEU A 349 8.28 -6.22 15.40
CA LEU A 349 8.19 -6.67 16.79
C LEU A 349 6.75 -6.97 17.22
N ARG A 350 5.79 -6.14 16.78
CA ARG A 350 4.38 -6.26 17.16
C ARG A 350 3.64 -7.33 16.37
N LEU A 351 3.79 -7.33 15.05
CA LEU A 351 3.05 -8.25 14.17
C LEU A 351 3.79 -9.56 13.94
N ARG A 352 5.10 -9.63 14.20
CA ARG A 352 5.96 -10.80 13.96
C ARG A 352 5.94 -11.28 12.50
N LEU A 353 5.74 -10.34 11.59
CA LEU A 353 5.64 -10.56 10.15
C LEU A 353 6.41 -9.46 9.43
N PRO A 354 7.09 -9.77 8.30
CA PRO A 354 7.62 -8.73 7.43
C PRO A 354 6.49 -7.95 6.74
N HIS A 355 6.78 -6.71 6.36
CA HIS A 355 5.85 -5.81 5.67
C HIS A 355 5.72 -6.18 4.18
N LEU A 356 6.81 -6.52 3.50
CA LEU A 356 6.97 -6.92 2.07
C LEU A 356 6.45 -5.94 1.01
N ASP A 357 5.76 -4.90 1.43
CA ASP A 357 5.20 -3.83 0.59
C ASP A 357 5.74 -2.46 0.98
N LEU A 358 6.98 -2.38 1.49
CA LEU A 358 7.51 -1.13 1.99
C LEU A 358 7.96 -0.21 0.84
N HIS A 359 7.31 0.95 0.70
CA HIS A 359 7.66 2.00 -0.25
C HIS A 359 7.21 3.38 0.28
N PRO A 360 7.63 4.51 -0.32
CA PRO A 360 7.37 5.85 0.20
C PRO A 360 5.91 6.18 0.51
N ASP A 361 4.93 5.64 -0.22
CA ASP A 361 3.50 5.94 0.00
C ASP A 361 2.93 5.32 1.28
N HIS A 362 3.60 4.31 1.86
CA HIS A 362 3.26 3.79 3.19
C HIS A 362 3.85 4.64 4.32
N LEU A 363 4.68 5.62 3.97
CA LEU A 363 5.42 6.44 4.91
C LEU A 363 4.94 7.88 4.83
N VAL A 364 4.66 8.41 6.00
CA VAL A 364 4.01 9.69 6.15
C VAL A 364 4.73 10.50 7.19
N VAL A 365 4.83 11.81 6.95
CA VAL A 365 5.52 12.72 7.87
C VAL A 365 4.51 13.67 8.47
N ASP A 366 4.48 13.68 9.79
CA ASP A 366 3.79 14.64 10.63
C ASP A 366 4.76 15.79 10.91
N PRO A 367 4.68 16.92 10.19
CA PRO A 367 5.46 18.10 10.52
C PRO A 367 4.99 18.56 11.91
N GLY A 368 5.89 18.47 12.88
CA GLY A 368 5.64 18.95 14.22
C GLY A 368 5.40 20.46 14.20
N ARG A 369 4.72 20.96 15.22
CA ARG A 369 4.64 22.41 15.40
C ARG A 369 6.06 22.95 15.61
N PRO A 370 6.45 24.06 14.97
CA PRO A 370 7.70 24.73 15.31
C PRO A 370 7.68 25.01 16.81
N GLY A 371 8.63 24.45 17.55
CA GLY A 371 8.83 24.79 18.95
C GLY A 371 9.38 26.21 19.05
N GLU A 372 9.37 26.79 20.26
CA GLU A 372 9.98 28.11 20.49
C GLU A 372 11.49 28.14 20.20
N LEU A 373 12.15 26.98 20.18
CA LEU A 373 13.62 26.85 20.14
C LEU A 373 14.19 26.18 18.89
N LEU A 374 13.37 25.54 18.05
CA LEU A 374 13.85 24.81 16.86
C LEU A 374 13.04 25.15 15.61
N PRO A 375 13.70 25.31 14.45
CA PRO A 375 13.00 25.52 13.18
C PRO A 375 12.02 24.40 12.83
N ALA A 376 11.02 24.70 11.99
CA ALA A 376 9.93 23.79 11.69
C ALA A 376 10.40 22.43 11.11
N LEU A 377 11.46 22.39 10.29
CA LEU A 377 11.96 21.14 9.70
C LEU A 377 12.74 20.26 10.68
N TRP A 378 13.07 20.76 11.88
CA TRP A 378 13.72 19.98 12.94
C TRP A 378 12.72 19.28 13.86
N SER A 379 11.45 19.64 13.77
CA SER A 379 10.37 19.06 14.55
C SER A 379 9.46 18.28 13.61
N PHE A 380 9.69 16.97 13.46
CA PHE A 380 8.78 16.11 12.69
C PHE A 380 8.77 14.69 13.24
N ARG A 381 7.71 13.96 12.90
CA ARG A 381 7.58 12.52 13.19
C ARG A 381 7.20 11.75 11.94
N THR A 382 7.99 10.75 11.59
CA THR A 382 7.61 9.77 10.59
C THR A 382 6.67 8.75 11.20
N ARG A 383 5.66 8.33 10.44
CA ARG A 383 4.80 7.21 10.77
C ARG A 383 4.70 6.24 9.60
N LEU A 384 4.53 4.97 9.92
CA LEU A 384 4.18 3.92 8.97
C LEU A 384 2.67 3.76 8.99
N LEU A 385 2.00 3.78 7.83
CA LEU A 385 0.53 3.71 7.74
C LEU A 385 -0.07 2.37 8.24
N GLY A 386 0.77 1.40 8.60
CA GLY A 386 0.41 0.16 9.30
C GLY A 386 -0.32 -0.86 8.43
N THR A 387 -0.48 -0.59 7.14
CA THR A 387 -1.20 -1.43 6.19
C THR A 387 -0.20 -2.14 5.28
N SER A 388 -0.04 -3.45 5.45
CA SER A 388 0.72 -4.27 4.52
C SER A 388 -0.19 -4.90 3.47
N GLY A 389 0.26 -4.93 2.21
CA GLY A 389 -0.35 -5.74 1.16
C GLY A 389 -0.13 -7.26 1.32
N THR A 390 0.62 -7.69 2.34
CA THR A 390 0.96 -9.10 2.60
C THR A 390 -0.24 -9.89 3.06
N ARG A 391 -0.45 -11.06 2.46
CA ARG A 391 -1.52 -11.99 2.86
C ARG A 391 -0.93 -13.31 3.31
N GLU A 392 -1.50 -13.86 4.38
CA GLU A 392 -1.27 -15.27 4.73
C GLU A 392 -2.23 -16.13 3.92
N VAL A 393 -1.71 -17.18 3.30
CA VAL A 393 -2.48 -18.13 2.49
C VAL A 393 -2.18 -19.53 2.97
N ALA A 394 -3.24 -20.28 3.25
CA ALA A 394 -3.14 -21.71 3.48
C ALA A 394 -2.82 -22.43 2.16
N LEU A 395 -1.71 -23.19 2.13
CA LEU A 395 -1.35 -24.03 0.97
C LEU A 395 -2.05 -25.39 0.98
N GLY A 396 -2.83 -25.69 2.03
CA GLY A 396 -3.45 -27.00 2.29
C GLY A 396 -2.74 -27.75 3.42
N SER A 397 -3.42 -28.77 3.97
CA SER A 397 -2.86 -29.73 4.98
C SER A 397 -2.22 -29.11 6.24
N GLY A 398 -2.51 -27.86 6.57
CA GLY A 398 -1.99 -27.17 7.77
C GLY A 398 -0.78 -26.25 7.54
N ALA A 399 -0.27 -26.13 6.30
CA ALA A 399 0.78 -25.17 5.98
C ALA A 399 0.20 -23.82 5.58
N SER A 400 0.76 -22.74 6.13
CA SER A 400 0.49 -21.37 5.71
C SER A 400 1.77 -20.66 5.24
N VAL A 401 1.61 -19.75 4.28
CA VAL A 401 2.70 -18.94 3.75
C VAL A 401 2.28 -17.48 3.63
N LEU A 402 3.26 -16.60 3.77
CA LEU A 402 3.08 -15.18 3.51
C LEU A 402 3.36 -14.91 2.04
N LEU A 403 2.42 -14.23 1.39
CA LEU A 403 2.56 -13.78 0.01
C LEU A 403 2.70 -12.26 -0.01
N PRO A 404 3.67 -11.72 -0.77
CA PRO A 404 3.81 -10.29 -0.98
C PRO A 404 2.58 -9.72 -1.72
N PRO A 405 2.43 -8.39 -1.75
CA PRO A 405 1.44 -7.75 -2.62
C PRO A 405 1.62 -8.20 -4.08
N ARG A 406 0.50 -8.30 -4.80
CA ARG A 406 0.51 -8.64 -6.24
C ARG A 406 1.17 -7.54 -7.07
N GLU A 407 0.78 -6.29 -6.80
CA GLU A 407 1.39 -5.11 -7.40
C GLU A 407 2.54 -4.66 -6.52
N MET A 408 3.77 -4.82 -7.02
CA MET A 408 4.97 -4.41 -6.31
C MET A 408 5.48 -3.10 -6.89
N LYS A 409 5.90 -2.17 -6.04
CA LYS A 409 6.57 -0.94 -6.49
C LYS A 409 8.06 -1.19 -6.71
N VAL A 410 8.48 -1.16 -7.96
CA VAL A 410 9.89 -1.17 -8.36
C VAL A 410 10.42 0.28 -8.25
N PRO A 411 11.64 0.51 -7.71
CA PRO A 411 12.69 -0.45 -7.36
C PRO A 411 12.69 -0.92 -5.90
N PHE A 412 11.64 -0.65 -5.11
CA PHE A 412 11.63 -0.93 -3.67
C PHE A 412 11.50 -2.41 -3.31
N ALA A 413 10.84 -3.22 -4.13
CA ALA A 413 10.68 -4.64 -3.87
C ALA A 413 12.00 -5.43 -4.00
N ALA A 414 12.32 -6.24 -2.98
CA ALA A 414 13.50 -7.09 -2.95
C ALA A 414 13.54 -8.06 -4.15
N PRO A 415 14.73 -8.48 -4.62
CA PRO A 415 14.85 -9.40 -5.76
C PRO A 415 14.06 -10.70 -5.56
N ARG A 416 14.10 -11.30 -4.36
CA ARG A 416 13.35 -12.53 -4.04
C ARG A 416 11.83 -12.34 -4.16
N VAL A 417 11.32 -11.20 -3.69
CA VAL A 417 9.90 -10.82 -3.80
C VAL A 417 9.51 -10.68 -5.27
N ARG A 418 10.34 -9.99 -6.06
CA ARG A 418 10.12 -9.81 -7.51
C ARG A 418 10.16 -11.13 -8.29
N GLU A 419 11.13 -11.98 -8.00
CA GLU A 419 11.29 -13.28 -8.63
C GLU A 419 10.11 -14.21 -8.32
N PHE A 420 9.65 -14.22 -7.06
CA PHE A 420 8.46 -15.00 -6.65
C PHE A 420 7.18 -14.55 -7.38
N SER A 421 6.97 -13.24 -7.50
CA SER A 421 5.78 -12.69 -8.17
C SER A 421 5.79 -12.94 -9.68
N ALA A 422 6.96 -13.00 -10.31
CA ALA A 422 7.12 -13.37 -11.72
C ALA A 422 7.06 -14.89 -11.97
N GLN A 423 7.06 -15.71 -10.91
CA GLN A 423 7.15 -17.16 -11.03
C GLN A 423 5.83 -17.79 -11.52
N ALA A 424 5.90 -18.46 -12.68
CA ALA A 424 4.88 -19.40 -13.12
C ALA A 424 5.13 -20.80 -12.53
N ARG A 425 4.08 -21.64 -12.46
CA ARG A 425 4.25 -23.07 -12.15
C ARG A 425 5.09 -23.73 -13.24
N ARG A 426 6.13 -24.48 -12.84
CA ARG A 426 7.03 -25.20 -13.77
C ARG A 426 6.77 -26.69 -13.73
N ARG A 427 7.13 -27.41 -14.80
CA ARG A 427 6.99 -28.86 -14.87
C ARG A 427 8.19 -29.54 -14.21
N ALA A 428 7.93 -30.63 -13.51
CA ALA A 428 8.94 -31.49 -12.92
C ALA A 428 8.46 -32.94 -12.92
N GLU A 429 9.39 -33.85 -12.64
CA GLU A 429 9.15 -35.26 -12.39
C GLU A 429 9.20 -35.47 -10.87
N LEU A 430 8.20 -36.18 -10.33
CA LEU A 430 8.15 -36.56 -8.92
C LEU A 430 8.24 -38.07 -8.81
N LEU A 431 9.28 -38.56 -8.15
CA LEU A 431 9.43 -39.96 -7.78
C LEU A 431 9.09 -40.10 -6.30
N ILE A 432 7.92 -40.63 -5.98
CA ILE A 432 7.55 -41.00 -4.63
C ILE A 432 8.31 -42.27 -4.26
N GLU A 433 9.13 -42.20 -3.20
CA GLU A 433 9.97 -43.31 -2.75
C GLU A 433 9.30 -44.06 -1.60
N ARG A 434 8.70 -43.32 -0.66
CA ARG A 434 8.13 -43.89 0.55
C ARG A 434 6.88 -43.13 1.00
N VAL A 435 5.96 -43.88 1.59
CA VAL A 435 4.77 -43.34 2.25
C VAL A 435 4.73 -43.91 3.67
N SER A 436 4.60 -43.03 4.66
CA SER A 436 4.51 -43.39 6.08
C SER A 436 3.18 -42.92 6.65
N ALA A 437 2.47 -43.79 7.37
CA ALA A 437 1.25 -43.40 8.06
C ALA A 437 1.60 -42.56 9.31
N GLU A 438 0.77 -41.57 9.63
CA GLU A 438 0.89 -40.88 10.92
C GLU A 438 0.54 -41.82 12.09
N SER A 439 1.27 -41.66 13.19
CA SER A 439 1.14 -42.51 14.39
C SER A 439 -0.17 -42.29 15.16
N ASP A 440 -0.95 -41.27 14.81
CA ASP A 440 -2.19 -40.87 15.48
C ASP A 440 -3.43 -41.64 14.98
N GLY A 441 -3.29 -42.52 13.98
CA GLY A 441 -4.40 -43.27 13.42
C GLY A 441 -5.37 -42.44 12.58
N SER A 442 -5.02 -41.20 12.22
CA SER A 442 -5.86 -40.27 11.45
C SER A 442 -6.08 -40.67 9.98
N GLY A 443 -5.44 -41.75 9.53
CA GLY A 443 -5.46 -42.16 8.12
C GLY A 443 -4.70 -41.21 7.19
N ARG A 444 -3.90 -40.30 7.75
CA ARG A 444 -3.02 -39.40 7.00
C ARG A 444 -1.67 -40.04 6.78
N TYR A 445 -1.04 -39.65 5.67
CA TYR A 445 0.24 -40.18 5.24
C TYR A 445 1.22 -39.05 4.92
N ARG A 446 2.48 -39.27 5.26
CA ARG A 446 3.61 -38.43 4.88
C ARG A 446 4.37 -39.10 3.73
N ILE A 447 4.63 -38.33 2.68
CA ILE A 447 5.27 -38.79 1.44
C ILE A 447 6.71 -38.30 1.42
N GLU A 448 7.64 -39.21 1.21
CA GLU A 448 9.04 -38.91 0.88
C GLU A 448 9.24 -39.15 -0.62
N ALA A 449 9.76 -38.14 -1.31
CA ALA A 449 9.89 -38.16 -2.76
C ALA A 449 11.13 -37.42 -3.24
N THR A 450 11.58 -37.75 -4.45
CA THR A 450 12.60 -37.03 -5.19
C THR A 450 11.94 -36.20 -6.29
N LEU A 451 12.19 -34.90 -6.31
CA LEU A 451 11.73 -33.97 -7.35
C LEU A 451 12.89 -33.63 -8.29
N ARG A 452 12.62 -33.74 -9.60
CA ARG A 452 13.59 -33.46 -10.65
C ARG A 452 13.01 -32.49 -11.68
N ASP A 453 13.71 -31.40 -11.94
CA ASP A 453 13.42 -30.49 -13.05
C ASP A 453 14.54 -30.64 -14.10
N PRO A 454 14.24 -31.09 -15.34
CA PRO A 454 15.23 -31.26 -16.41
C PRO A 454 16.01 -29.98 -16.75
N HIS A 455 15.44 -28.81 -16.48
CA HIS A 455 16.07 -27.51 -16.73
C HIS A 455 16.75 -26.92 -15.47
N GLY A 456 16.85 -27.73 -14.41
CA GLY A 456 17.24 -27.27 -13.08
C GLY A 456 16.08 -26.55 -12.39
N LEU A 457 16.05 -26.66 -11.05
CA LEU A 457 15.04 -25.98 -10.25
C LEU A 457 15.19 -24.47 -10.37
N HIS A 458 14.11 -23.81 -10.75
CA HIS A 458 14.04 -22.34 -10.79
C HIS A 458 13.71 -21.81 -9.41
N LEU A 459 14.56 -20.91 -8.90
CA LEU A 459 14.76 -20.63 -7.48
C LEU A 459 15.22 -21.89 -6.74
N ARG A 460 16.47 -21.90 -6.25
CA ARG A 460 16.95 -23.02 -5.43
C ARG A 460 16.23 -22.95 -4.08
N PRO A 461 15.31 -23.89 -3.78
CA PRO A 461 14.56 -23.82 -2.53
C PRO A 461 15.52 -23.97 -1.36
N SER A 462 15.25 -23.24 -0.28
CA SER A 462 15.87 -23.44 1.03
C SER A 462 15.12 -24.52 1.81
N THR A 463 15.72 -25.03 2.88
CA THR A 463 15.05 -25.97 3.81
C THR A 463 13.81 -25.37 4.50
N HIS A 464 13.63 -24.05 4.42
CA HIS A 464 12.52 -23.31 5.00
C HIS A 464 11.44 -22.94 3.99
N ASP A 465 11.69 -23.15 2.70
CA ASP A 465 10.74 -22.84 1.65
C ASP A 465 9.76 -23.99 1.46
N TRP A 466 8.51 -23.64 1.16
CA TRP A 466 7.49 -24.60 0.79
C TRP A 466 7.47 -24.80 -0.73
N LEU A 467 7.14 -26.00 -1.17
CA LEU A 467 6.86 -26.28 -2.57
C LEU A 467 5.43 -26.81 -2.68
N LEU A 468 4.64 -26.20 -3.56
CA LEU A 468 3.32 -26.72 -3.92
C LEU A 468 3.45 -27.49 -5.22
N LEU A 469 3.14 -28.78 -5.17
CA LEU A 469 3.10 -29.68 -6.32
C LEU A 469 1.64 -29.89 -6.73
N ALA A 470 1.25 -29.41 -7.90
CA ALA A 470 -0.04 -29.75 -8.51
C ALA A 470 0.12 -31.07 -9.29
N ILE A 471 -0.73 -32.04 -8.96
CA ILE A 471 -0.76 -33.37 -9.55
C ILE A 471 -1.82 -33.35 -10.67
N PRO A 472 -1.51 -33.87 -11.87
CA PRO A 472 -2.51 -33.98 -12.94
C PRO A 472 -3.71 -34.84 -12.51
N ASP A 473 -4.93 -34.43 -12.91
CA ASP A 473 -6.14 -35.19 -12.61
C ASP A 473 -6.08 -36.62 -13.17
N GLY A 474 -6.54 -37.58 -12.37
CA GLY A 474 -6.50 -39.00 -12.72
C GLY A 474 -5.11 -39.63 -12.67
N ALA A 475 -4.05 -38.90 -12.27
CA ALA A 475 -2.73 -39.47 -12.10
C ALA A 475 -2.76 -40.57 -11.02
N GLU A 476 -2.69 -41.82 -11.48
CA GLU A 476 -2.48 -43.00 -10.66
C GLU A 476 -3.51 -43.18 -9.51
N GLU A 477 -4.70 -42.56 -9.57
CA GLU A 477 -5.73 -42.63 -8.52
C GLU A 477 -5.21 -42.27 -7.10
N LEU A 478 -4.25 -41.34 -7.00
CA LEU A 478 -3.68 -40.89 -5.72
C LEU A 478 -4.74 -40.33 -4.75
N GLY A 479 -5.85 -39.81 -5.29
CA GLY A 479 -6.93 -39.20 -4.52
C GLY A 479 -6.60 -37.79 -4.00
N VAL A 480 -5.49 -37.20 -4.46
CA VAL A 480 -5.05 -35.85 -4.10
C VAL A 480 -4.70 -35.04 -5.36
N ALA A 481 -5.17 -33.80 -5.42
CA ALA A 481 -4.91 -32.88 -6.52
C ALA A 481 -3.61 -32.08 -6.33
N SER A 482 -3.12 -31.96 -5.09
CA SER A 482 -1.87 -31.28 -4.80
C SER A 482 -1.16 -31.85 -3.56
N LEU A 483 0.15 -31.62 -3.48
CA LEU A 483 0.99 -31.91 -2.33
C LEU A 483 1.76 -30.66 -1.92
N VAL A 484 1.76 -30.38 -0.63
CA VAL A 484 2.64 -29.38 -0.03
C VAL A 484 3.86 -30.11 0.52
N VAL A 485 5.06 -29.74 0.07
CA VAL A 485 6.31 -30.42 0.41
C VAL A 485 7.42 -29.43 0.80
N ARG A 486 8.45 -29.91 1.50
CA ARG A 486 9.68 -29.16 1.83
C ARG A 486 10.90 -30.00 1.55
N LEU A 487 12.04 -29.35 1.35
CA LEU A 487 13.33 -30.04 1.34
C LEU A 487 13.58 -30.74 2.67
N ASP A 488 14.00 -32.00 2.61
CA ASP A 488 14.46 -32.72 3.81
C ASP A 488 15.98 -32.55 3.95
N PRO A 489 16.47 -31.80 4.95
CA PRO A 489 17.90 -31.62 5.17
C PRO A 489 18.63 -32.92 5.49
N ARG A 490 17.93 -33.96 5.98
CA ARG A 490 18.52 -35.27 6.33
C ARG A 490 18.83 -36.11 5.09
N LEU A 491 18.10 -35.86 4.01
CA LEU A 491 18.14 -36.71 2.82
C LEU A 491 19.20 -36.26 1.80
N GLY A 492 19.76 -35.07 1.97
CA GLY A 492 20.78 -34.48 1.08
C GLY A 492 20.24 -34.07 -0.30
N SER A 493 21.08 -33.43 -1.10
CA SER A 493 20.80 -33.21 -2.53
C SER A 493 21.22 -34.43 -3.34
N GLY A 494 20.36 -34.91 -4.24
CA GLY A 494 20.69 -36.01 -5.14
C GLY A 494 21.70 -35.60 -6.22
N PRO A 495 22.38 -36.56 -6.87
CA PRO A 495 23.22 -36.28 -8.02
C PRO A 495 22.38 -35.63 -9.15
N GLY A 496 22.96 -34.66 -9.88
CA GLY A 496 22.32 -34.11 -11.08
C GLY A 496 21.24 -33.03 -10.87
N GLY A 497 21.14 -32.43 -9.68
CA GLY A 497 20.18 -31.35 -9.40
C GLY A 497 18.81 -31.84 -8.91
N GLU A 498 18.73 -33.10 -8.52
CA GLU A 498 17.59 -33.71 -7.84
C GLU A 498 17.50 -33.22 -6.39
N ILE A 499 16.29 -32.94 -5.93
CA ILE A 499 16.03 -32.60 -4.53
C ILE A 499 15.13 -33.62 -3.88
N ARG A 500 15.42 -33.93 -2.63
CA ARG A 500 14.58 -34.81 -1.82
C ARG A 500 13.65 -33.97 -0.96
N VAL A 501 12.38 -34.32 -1.01
CA VAL A 501 11.29 -33.58 -0.39
C VAL A 501 10.43 -34.48 0.47
N THR A 502 9.85 -33.89 1.51
CA THR A 502 8.87 -34.54 2.39
C THR A 502 7.59 -33.74 2.39
N SER A 503 6.44 -34.40 2.28
CA SER A 503 5.13 -33.75 2.30
C SER A 503 4.64 -33.42 3.70
N GLU A 504 3.73 -32.46 3.80
CA GLU A 504 2.79 -32.40 4.91
C GLU A 504 1.88 -33.65 4.92
N PRO A 505 1.27 -33.99 6.07
CA PRO A 505 0.34 -35.12 6.14
C PRO A 505 -0.85 -34.93 5.20
N VAL A 506 -1.05 -35.88 4.29
CA VAL A 506 -2.15 -35.87 3.31
C VAL A 506 -3.03 -37.11 3.43
N VAL A 507 -4.31 -36.97 3.10
CA VAL A 507 -5.23 -38.11 3.03
C VAL A 507 -5.09 -38.74 1.65
N LEU A 508 -4.60 -39.99 1.60
CA LEU A 508 -4.45 -40.73 0.35
C LEU A 508 -5.57 -41.75 0.20
N ALA A 509 -5.91 -42.09 -1.05
CA ALA A 509 -6.76 -43.24 -1.31
C ALA A 509 -6.13 -44.52 -0.73
N PRO A 510 -6.87 -45.36 0.04
CA PRO A 510 -6.30 -46.56 0.67
C PRO A 510 -5.70 -47.57 -0.30
N ALA A 511 -6.16 -47.57 -1.56
CA ALA A 511 -5.60 -48.38 -2.64
C ALA A 511 -4.23 -47.83 -3.09
N ALA A 512 -4.11 -46.51 -3.27
CA ALA A 512 -2.88 -45.83 -3.66
C ALA A 512 -1.77 -46.01 -2.61
N ALA A 513 -2.09 -45.79 -1.32
CA ALA A 513 -1.12 -45.98 -0.23
C ALA A 513 -0.57 -47.42 -0.19
N ARG A 514 -1.45 -48.43 -0.32
CA ARG A 514 -1.05 -49.85 -0.37
C ARG A 514 -0.29 -50.24 -1.63
N ARG A 515 -0.50 -49.54 -2.75
CA ARG A 515 0.23 -49.76 -3.99
C ARG A 515 1.65 -49.24 -3.86
N ILE A 516 1.82 -47.99 -3.44
CA ILE A 516 3.13 -47.35 -3.26
C ILE A 516 4.00 -48.14 -2.27
N ALA A 517 3.42 -48.61 -1.16
CA ALA A 517 4.12 -49.45 -0.18
C ALA A 517 4.57 -50.82 -0.75
N ARG A 518 3.88 -51.35 -1.76
CA ARG A 518 4.20 -52.65 -2.39
C ARG A 518 5.13 -52.54 -3.60
N SER A 519 5.00 -51.47 -4.38
CA SER A 519 5.78 -51.28 -5.63
C SER A 519 7.17 -50.68 -5.40
N GLY A 520 7.48 -50.21 -4.18
CA GLY A 520 8.76 -49.57 -3.88
C GLY A 520 8.89 -48.16 -4.47
N GLY A 521 7.77 -47.53 -4.83
CA GLY A 521 7.71 -46.16 -5.32
C GLY A 521 6.67 -45.93 -6.41
N LEU A 522 6.47 -44.66 -6.78
CA LEU A 522 5.55 -44.19 -7.83
C LEU A 522 6.16 -43.01 -8.58
N HIS A 523 6.20 -43.09 -9.91
CA HIS A 523 6.75 -42.03 -10.76
C HIS A 523 5.65 -41.19 -11.41
N LEU A 524 5.71 -39.87 -11.25
CA LEU A 524 4.76 -38.90 -11.78
C LEU A 524 5.50 -37.89 -12.69
N PRO A 525 5.46 -38.05 -14.02
CA PRO A 525 6.32 -37.31 -14.95
C PRO A 525 5.88 -35.87 -15.26
N LEU A 526 4.69 -35.46 -14.86
CA LEU A 526 4.07 -34.18 -15.27
C LEU A 526 3.55 -33.36 -14.10
N VAL A 527 4.19 -33.44 -12.93
CA VAL A 527 3.82 -32.59 -11.80
C VAL A 527 4.19 -31.15 -12.11
N ARG A 528 3.37 -30.20 -11.65
CA ARG A 528 3.69 -28.78 -11.74
C ARG A 528 4.05 -28.25 -10.37
N TYR A 529 5.23 -27.67 -10.21
CA TYR A 529 5.69 -27.13 -8.93
C TYR A 529 5.74 -25.60 -8.94
N ARG A 530 5.57 -25.01 -7.74
CA ARG A 530 5.90 -23.61 -7.43
C ARG A 530 6.59 -23.55 -6.08
N VAL A 531 7.64 -22.75 -5.98
CA VAL A 531 8.37 -22.51 -4.73
C VAL A 531 7.74 -21.31 -4.02
N TYR A 532 7.47 -21.45 -2.73
CA TYR A 532 6.97 -20.41 -1.84
C TYR A 532 8.08 -20.10 -0.84
N PRO A 533 8.90 -19.07 -1.13
CA PRO A 533 10.01 -18.73 -0.27
C PRO A 533 9.51 -18.22 1.08
N ARG A 534 10.26 -18.49 2.14
CA ARG A 534 10.05 -17.79 3.41
C ARG A 534 10.66 -16.40 3.30
N PHE A 535 9.80 -15.38 3.33
CA PHE A 535 10.21 -13.99 3.41
C PHE A 535 10.58 -13.60 4.84
N THR A 536 11.52 -12.67 4.98
CA THR A 536 12.08 -12.22 6.26
C THR A 536 12.13 -10.70 6.34
N ASP A 537 12.51 -10.16 7.49
CA ASP A 537 12.78 -8.72 7.66
C ASP A 537 13.91 -8.19 6.75
N GLY A 538 14.81 -9.07 6.29
CA GLY A 538 15.83 -8.77 5.29
C GLY A 538 15.23 -8.31 3.96
N ASP A 539 14.07 -8.83 3.58
CA ASP A 539 13.35 -8.38 2.38
C ASP A 539 12.86 -6.92 2.55
N ASP A 540 12.45 -6.52 3.76
CA ASP A 540 12.11 -5.12 4.08
C ASP A 540 13.36 -4.24 4.25
N ALA A 541 14.47 -4.80 4.73
CA ALA A 541 15.74 -4.11 4.82
C ALA A 541 16.20 -3.66 3.44
N PHE A 542 16.00 -4.48 2.40
CA PHE A 542 16.25 -4.04 1.03
C PHE A 542 15.43 -2.80 0.67
N SER A 543 14.12 -2.82 0.91
CA SER A 543 13.24 -1.67 0.65
C SER A 543 13.68 -0.42 1.43
N LEU A 544 14.09 -0.58 2.69
CA LEU A 544 14.67 0.50 3.51
C LEU A 544 15.94 1.08 2.89
N GLY A 545 16.84 0.24 2.38
CA GLY A 545 18.06 0.68 1.70
C GLY A 545 17.76 1.48 0.43
N VAL A 546 16.77 1.05 -0.36
CA VAL A 546 16.31 1.77 -1.56
C VAL A 546 15.63 3.10 -1.20
N ILE A 547 14.77 3.12 -0.16
CA ILE A 547 14.18 4.35 0.37
C ILE A 547 15.27 5.31 0.82
N PHE A 548 16.32 4.81 1.48
CA PHE A 548 17.40 5.68 1.95
C PHE A 548 18.19 6.29 0.79
N LEU A 549 18.53 5.50 -0.23
CA LEU A 549 19.16 6.03 -1.44
C LEU A 549 18.27 7.08 -2.13
N ARG A 550 16.95 6.87 -2.18
CA ARG A 550 16.00 7.87 -2.68
C ARG A 550 16.12 9.19 -1.90
N LEU A 551 16.12 9.14 -0.57
CA LEU A 551 16.26 10.34 0.27
C LEU A 551 17.56 11.11 -0.03
N LEU A 552 18.65 10.39 -0.32
CA LEU A 552 19.97 10.98 -0.54
C LEU A 552 20.20 11.50 -1.96
N MET A 553 19.55 10.91 -2.96
CA MET A 553 19.91 11.10 -4.37
C MET A 553 18.85 11.82 -5.21
N VAL A 554 17.55 11.63 -4.92
CA VAL A 554 16.47 12.14 -5.77
C VAL A 554 16.34 13.66 -5.64
N ASN A 555 16.20 14.33 -6.78
CA ASN A 555 16.17 15.78 -6.89
C ASN A 555 15.55 16.26 -8.24
N ASP A 556 15.62 17.56 -8.54
CA ASP A 556 15.03 18.16 -9.75
C ASP A 556 15.59 17.65 -11.10
N THR A 557 16.76 17.00 -11.09
CA THR A 557 17.41 16.44 -12.29
C THR A 557 17.52 14.92 -12.27
N GLN A 558 17.30 14.29 -11.11
CA GLN A 558 17.51 12.87 -10.89
C GLN A 558 16.26 12.29 -10.22
N ASP A 559 15.56 11.44 -10.95
CA ASP A 559 14.36 10.77 -10.46
C ASP A 559 14.67 9.38 -9.88
N LEU A 560 13.62 8.62 -9.62
CA LEU A 560 13.72 7.26 -9.07
C LEU A 560 14.44 6.27 -10.00
N SER A 561 14.53 6.55 -11.31
CA SER A 561 15.24 5.68 -12.26
C SER A 561 16.75 5.62 -11.98
N ALA A 562 17.34 6.73 -11.53
CA ALA A 562 18.74 6.78 -11.13
C ALA A 562 19.02 5.89 -9.91
N VAL A 563 18.09 5.86 -8.94
CA VAL A 563 18.15 4.94 -7.79
C VAL A 563 18.03 3.49 -8.28
N ALA A 564 17.07 3.21 -9.16
CA ALA A 564 16.88 1.88 -9.73
C ALA A 564 18.13 1.37 -10.46
N GLU A 565 18.85 2.23 -11.18
CA GLU A 565 20.10 1.90 -11.87
C GLU A 565 21.19 1.44 -10.89
N VAL A 566 21.44 2.24 -9.84
CA VAL A 566 22.44 1.92 -8.80
C VAL A 566 22.10 0.61 -8.08
N VAL A 567 20.82 0.44 -7.72
CA VAL A 567 20.33 -0.77 -7.06
C VAL A 567 20.47 -1.98 -7.98
N ALA A 568 20.06 -1.89 -9.24
CA ALA A 568 20.16 -2.99 -10.20
C ALA A 568 21.61 -3.39 -10.47
N GLY A 569 22.53 -2.43 -10.56
CA GLY A 569 23.97 -2.69 -10.67
C GLY A 569 24.54 -3.41 -9.44
N THR A 570 24.03 -3.06 -8.25
CA THR A 570 24.41 -3.71 -6.99
C THR A 570 23.89 -5.14 -6.91
N VAL A 571 22.60 -5.35 -7.23
CA VAL A 571 21.99 -6.69 -7.29
C VAL A 571 22.73 -7.59 -8.26
N ARG A 572 23.00 -7.13 -9.50
CA ARG A 572 23.73 -7.92 -10.51
C ARG A 572 25.12 -8.37 -10.04
N ARG A 573 25.84 -7.52 -9.31
CA ARG A 573 27.17 -7.86 -8.78
C ARG A 573 27.09 -8.85 -7.63
N ALA A 574 26.16 -8.63 -6.71
CA ALA A 574 25.94 -9.53 -5.59
C ALA A 574 25.55 -10.94 -6.07
N THR A 575 24.68 -11.05 -7.07
CA THR A 575 24.30 -12.36 -7.65
C THR A 575 25.44 -13.02 -8.42
N ALA A 576 26.28 -12.25 -9.13
CA ALA A 576 27.46 -12.79 -9.82
C ALA A 576 28.56 -13.32 -8.88
N ALA A 577 28.63 -12.82 -7.63
CA ALA A 577 29.63 -13.21 -6.65
C ALA A 577 29.31 -14.53 -5.92
N ALA A 578 28.08 -15.06 -6.05
CA ALA A 578 27.61 -16.28 -5.39
C ALA A 578 28.00 -17.54 -6.20
N PRO A 579 29.25 -18.02 -6.06
CA PRO A 579 29.41 -19.23 -5.25
C PRO A 579 30.69 -19.26 -4.40
N VAL A 580 31.35 -18.12 -4.15
CA VAL A 580 32.58 -18.11 -3.35
C VAL A 580 32.20 -18.07 -1.86
N PRO A 581 32.71 -18.97 -1.01
CA PRO A 581 32.52 -18.88 0.44
C PRO A 581 33.34 -17.69 0.96
N VAL A 582 32.77 -16.48 0.87
CA VAL A 582 33.49 -15.25 1.23
C VAL A 582 33.13 -14.78 2.63
N ARG A 583 34.23 -14.46 3.32
CA ARG A 583 34.42 -13.74 4.59
C ARG A 583 33.48 -12.54 4.77
N SER A 584 33.21 -12.23 6.05
CA SER A 584 32.57 -11.03 6.63
C SER A 584 31.80 -10.11 5.68
N GLY A 585 30.47 -10.03 5.84
CA GLY A 585 29.56 -9.20 5.02
C GLY A 585 30.00 -7.75 4.79
N SER A 586 30.78 -7.15 5.70
CA SER A 586 31.36 -5.80 5.51
C SER A 586 32.22 -5.66 4.24
N PHE A 587 32.94 -6.71 3.81
CA PHE A 587 33.78 -6.63 2.61
C PHE A 587 32.95 -6.58 1.32
N LEU A 588 31.85 -7.35 1.27
CA LEU A 588 30.95 -7.36 0.12
C LEU A 588 30.26 -6.01 -0.05
N VAL A 589 29.82 -5.40 1.06
CA VAL A 589 29.20 -4.07 1.05
C VAL A 589 30.21 -3.00 0.58
N GLU A 590 31.45 -3.04 1.09
CA GLU A 590 32.50 -2.08 0.71
C GLU A 590 32.87 -2.20 -0.78
N SER A 591 32.96 -3.44 -1.28
CA SER A 591 33.20 -3.72 -2.69
C SER A 591 32.07 -3.23 -3.58
N ALA A 592 30.82 -3.49 -3.18
CA ALA A 592 29.62 -3.04 -3.89
C ALA A 592 29.53 -1.51 -3.95
N LEU A 593 29.78 -0.81 -2.85
CA LEU A 593 29.80 0.64 -2.80
C LEU A 593 30.91 1.21 -3.68
N SER A 594 32.12 0.68 -3.58
CA SER A 594 33.27 1.16 -4.37
C SER A 594 33.03 0.98 -5.88
N ALA A 595 32.44 -0.15 -6.29
CA ALA A 595 32.06 -0.40 -7.66
C ALA A 595 30.89 0.50 -8.12
N ALA A 596 29.95 0.86 -7.24
CA ALA A 596 28.87 1.79 -7.55
C ALA A 596 29.39 3.23 -7.71
N LEU A 597 30.30 3.68 -6.85
CA LEU A 597 30.96 4.99 -6.97
C LEU A 597 31.77 5.11 -8.27
N ALA A 598 32.44 4.03 -8.69
CA ALA A 598 33.18 4.00 -9.96
C ALA A 598 32.25 4.01 -11.19
N ALA A 599 31.14 3.28 -11.13
CA ALA A 599 30.18 3.19 -12.25
C ALA A 599 29.29 4.43 -12.38
N HIS A 600 28.96 5.07 -11.25
CA HIS A 600 28.00 6.18 -11.19
C HIS A 600 28.52 7.35 -10.33
N PRO A 601 29.67 7.96 -10.68
CA PRO A 601 30.30 8.99 -9.86
C PRO A 601 29.41 10.21 -9.64
N ASN A 602 28.54 10.54 -10.60
CA ASN A 602 27.63 11.68 -10.54
C ASN A 602 26.32 11.38 -9.78
N LEU A 603 25.98 10.11 -9.54
CA LEU A 603 24.73 9.75 -8.86
C LEU A 603 24.90 9.71 -7.34
N LEU A 604 26.09 9.35 -6.85
CA LEU A 604 26.40 9.16 -5.43
C LEU A 604 27.26 10.29 -4.84
N THR A 605 27.20 11.48 -5.43
CA THR A 605 27.89 12.66 -4.91
C THR A 605 27.07 13.35 -3.81
N LYS A 606 27.76 13.93 -2.82
CA LYS A 606 27.15 14.70 -1.74
C LYS A 606 26.37 15.93 -2.22
N SER A 607 26.63 16.43 -3.42
CA SER A 607 25.87 17.53 -4.02
C SER A 607 24.40 17.17 -4.27
N ASN A 608 24.08 15.88 -4.44
CA ASN A 608 22.70 15.43 -4.71
C ASN A 608 21.80 15.51 -3.46
N LEU A 609 22.36 15.87 -2.30
CA LEU A 609 21.57 16.19 -1.10
C LEU A 609 20.63 17.38 -1.34
N PHE A 610 21.04 18.33 -2.18
CA PHE A 610 20.25 19.50 -2.53
C PHE A 610 19.27 19.20 -3.66
N TYR A 611 18.02 19.64 -3.47
CA TYR A 611 16.96 19.41 -4.44
C TYR A 611 17.14 20.24 -5.71
N ARG A 612 17.63 21.48 -5.63
CA ARG A 612 17.79 22.35 -6.79
C ARG A 612 19.20 22.27 -7.38
N GLN A 613 19.30 22.31 -8.71
CA GLN A 613 20.59 22.32 -9.40
C GLN A 613 21.49 23.50 -9.01
N ILE A 614 20.92 24.70 -8.79
CA ILE A 614 21.68 25.91 -8.41
C ILE A 614 22.43 25.75 -7.08
N ASP A 615 21.97 24.86 -6.20
CA ASP A 615 22.56 24.60 -4.90
C ASP A 615 23.69 23.56 -4.92
N ARG A 616 23.95 22.94 -6.08
CA ARG A 616 24.92 21.82 -6.24
C ARG A 616 26.32 22.23 -6.69
N VAL A 617 26.67 23.50 -6.57
CA VAL A 617 27.97 24.03 -7.04
C VAL A 617 29.14 23.30 -6.33
N PRO A 618 30.14 22.78 -7.07
CA PRO A 618 31.24 21.97 -6.52
C PRO A 618 32.07 22.65 -5.41
N ASP A 619 32.08 23.98 -5.35
CA ASP A 619 32.96 24.77 -4.46
C ASP A 619 32.25 25.36 -3.23
N ARG A 620 31.10 24.82 -2.82
CA ARG A 620 30.38 25.34 -1.65
C ARG A 620 31.14 25.01 -0.35
N PRO A 621 31.47 25.98 0.52
CA PRO A 621 32.35 25.81 1.68
C PRO A 621 31.82 24.91 2.82
N HIS A 622 30.61 24.37 2.71
CA HIS A 622 29.92 23.66 3.79
C HIS A 622 29.69 22.16 3.54
N ALA A 623 30.49 21.55 2.67
CA ALA A 623 30.35 20.15 2.28
C ALA A 623 30.41 19.16 3.46
N VAL A 624 29.65 18.07 3.34
CA VAL A 624 29.69 16.92 4.25
C VAL A 624 31.10 16.29 4.22
N PRO A 625 31.69 15.94 5.38
CA PRO A 625 32.93 15.16 5.43
C PRO A 625 32.81 13.83 4.68
N ASP A 626 33.81 13.48 3.87
CA ASP A 626 33.73 12.29 3.00
C ASP A 626 33.60 10.99 3.79
N THR A 627 34.15 10.93 5.00
CA THR A 627 33.99 9.78 5.91
C THR A 627 32.54 9.59 6.36
N LEU A 628 31.83 10.67 6.68
CA LEU A 628 30.42 10.62 7.06
C LEU A 628 29.53 10.31 5.87
N TRP A 629 29.83 10.89 4.70
CA TRP A 629 29.14 10.58 3.46
C TRP A 629 29.28 9.10 3.09
N ARG A 630 30.51 8.57 3.11
CA ARG A 630 30.77 7.14 2.87
C ARG A 630 30.05 6.27 3.88
N GLY A 631 30.05 6.63 5.17
CA GLY A 631 29.35 5.89 6.22
C GLY A 631 27.85 5.79 5.97
N VAL A 632 27.21 6.89 5.57
CA VAL A 632 25.79 6.93 5.21
C VAL A 632 25.49 6.03 4.00
N LEU A 633 26.30 6.11 2.94
CA LEU A 633 26.14 5.22 1.77
C LEU A 633 26.35 3.74 2.13
N MET A 634 27.34 3.44 2.97
CA MET A 634 27.59 2.07 3.44
C MET A 634 26.39 1.49 4.20
N MET A 635 25.71 2.31 5.00
CA MET A 635 24.50 1.90 5.69
C MET A 635 23.39 1.51 4.68
N ALA A 636 23.19 2.31 3.63
CA ALA A 636 22.20 2.02 2.57
C ALA A 636 22.53 0.72 1.82
N PHE A 637 23.80 0.52 1.44
CA PHE A 637 24.24 -0.68 0.72
C PHE A 637 24.18 -1.94 1.59
N ARG A 638 24.40 -1.83 2.91
CA ARG A 638 24.26 -2.97 3.83
C ARG A 638 22.81 -3.44 3.92
N LEU A 639 21.87 -2.50 4.01
CA LEU A 639 20.43 -2.79 3.98
C LEU A 639 20.01 -3.48 2.68
N ILE A 640 20.52 -3.02 1.53
CA ILE A 640 20.30 -3.67 0.23
C ILE A 640 20.90 -5.09 0.22
N GLU A 641 22.12 -5.27 0.73
CA GLU A 641 22.78 -6.58 0.78
C GLU A 641 22.01 -7.59 1.64
N MET A 642 21.46 -7.15 2.77
CA MET A 642 20.66 -8.00 3.67
C MET A 642 19.46 -8.66 2.99
N GLY A 643 18.81 -7.99 2.02
CA GLY A 643 17.68 -8.59 1.28
C GLY A 643 18.06 -9.27 -0.02
N ILE A 644 19.27 -9.06 -0.54
CA ILE A 644 19.80 -9.87 -1.66
C ILE A 644 20.27 -11.22 -1.13
N ASN A 645 21.02 -11.22 -0.03
CA ASN A 645 21.60 -12.39 0.60
C ASN A 645 21.10 -12.52 2.05
N PRO A 646 19.82 -12.89 2.25
CA PRO A 646 19.34 -13.17 3.60
C PRO A 646 20.20 -14.29 4.20
N PRO A 647 20.57 -14.18 5.49
CA PRO A 647 21.42 -15.18 6.11
C PRO A 647 20.75 -16.56 6.13
N ALA A 648 21.57 -17.61 6.18
CA ALA A 648 21.07 -18.90 6.62
C ALA A 648 20.49 -18.73 8.03
N GLN A 649 19.21 -19.09 8.23
CA GLN A 649 18.39 -18.83 9.42
C GLN A 649 18.88 -19.52 10.72
N THR A 650 20.13 -19.99 10.78
CA THR A 650 20.80 -20.47 12.00
C THR A 650 21.48 -19.35 12.80
N ALA A 651 21.49 -18.12 12.28
CA ALA A 651 22.00 -16.91 12.95
C ALA A 651 20.93 -16.30 13.90
N PRO A 652 21.30 -15.47 14.89
CA PRO A 652 20.38 -14.89 15.88
C PRO A 652 19.19 -14.14 15.25
N VAL A 653 18.15 -13.93 16.07
CA VAL A 653 16.85 -13.32 15.72
C VAL A 653 17.06 -12.11 14.82
N GLU A 654 16.46 -12.15 13.62
CA GLU A 654 16.76 -11.24 12.52
C GLU A 654 16.60 -9.74 12.88
N SER A 655 15.73 -9.44 13.87
CA SER A 655 15.56 -8.12 14.52
C SER A 655 16.87 -7.47 14.99
N ASP A 656 17.88 -8.25 15.40
CA ASP A 656 19.15 -7.74 15.91
C ASP A 656 19.94 -6.97 14.83
N ARG A 657 19.68 -7.23 13.54
CA ARG A 657 20.40 -6.59 12.43
C ARG A 657 19.89 -5.19 12.14
N LEU A 658 18.57 -4.99 12.15
CA LEU A 658 17.99 -3.65 12.02
C LEU A 658 18.40 -2.77 13.21
N ASP A 659 18.51 -3.36 14.40
CA ASP A 659 19.04 -2.68 15.59
C ASP A 659 20.51 -2.27 15.44
N ALA A 660 21.35 -3.15 14.87
CA ALA A 660 22.74 -2.81 14.58
C ALA A 660 22.87 -1.65 13.56
N VAL A 661 22.06 -1.68 12.49
CA VAL A 661 22.01 -0.59 11.49
C VAL A 661 21.53 0.71 12.12
N ARG A 662 20.50 0.65 12.99
CA ARG A 662 20.01 1.82 13.71
C ARG A 662 21.09 2.43 14.60
N ALA A 663 21.79 1.60 15.39
CA ALA A 663 22.87 2.05 16.27
C ALA A 663 24.03 2.70 15.49
N GLU A 664 24.38 2.16 14.32
CA GLU A 664 25.35 2.79 13.40
C GLU A 664 24.87 4.17 12.95
N GLY A 665 23.62 4.27 12.50
CA GLY A 665 23.04 5.53 12.05
C GLY A 665 22.94 6.58 13.17
N GLU A 666 22.61 6.19 14.40
CA GLU A 666 22.66 7.06 15.58
C GLU A 666 24.10 7.51 15.90
N GLY A 667 25.10 6.66 15.62
CA GLY A 667 26.51 7.03 15.65
C GLY A 667 26.89 8.09 14.61
N LEU A 668 26.42 7.94 13.37
CA LEU A 668 26.62 8.92 12.30
C LEU A 668 25.91 10.25 12.61
N GLN A 669 24.68 10.20 13.13
CA GLN A 669 23.91 11.37 13.51
C GLN A 669 24.62 12.18 14.61
N ARG A 670 25.16 11.52 15.65
CA ARG A 670 25.96 12.19 16.69
C ARG A 670 27.20 12.89 16.11
N GLN A 671 27.88 12.27 15.15
CA GLN A 671 29.03 12.89 14.48
C GLN A 671 28.61 14.09 13.62
N LEU A 672 27.51 14.00 12.89
CA LEU A 672 26.96 15.12 12.12
C LEU A 672 26.55 16.28 13.03
N HIS A 673 25.88 16.01 14.15
CA HIS A 673 25.59 17.03 15.16
C HIS A 673 26.85 17.71 15.66
N ALA A 674 27.91 16.96 15.98
CA ALA A 674 29.18 17.54 16.41
C ALA A 674 29.80 18.45 15.34
N VAL A 675 29.66 18.11 14.05
CA VAL A 675 30.08 18.98 12.94
C VAL A 675 29.23 20.26 12.89
N LEU A 676 27.90 20.16 13.04
CA LEU A 676 27.01 21.32 13.06
C LEU A 676 27.32 22.26 14.23
N PHE A 677 27.50 21.73 15.45
CA PHE A 677 27.84 22.52 16.64
C PHE A 677 29.19 23.23 16.50
N ARG A 678 30.22 22.54 15.98
CA ARG A 678 31.54 23.17 15.74
C ARG A 678 31.48 24.30 14.71
N ARG A 679 30.51 24.25 13.79
CA ARG A 679 30.30 25.29 12.77
C ARG A 679 29.56 26.52 13.30
N GLN A 680 28.81 26.42 14.40
CA GLN A 680 28.11 27.57 14.98
C GLN A 680 29.08 28.69 15.42
N GLY A 681 30.24 28.36 15.99
CA GLY A 681 31.25 29.36 16.36
C GLY A 681 31.84 30.09 15.14
N LEU A 682 32.15 29.35 14.07
CA LEU A 682 32.60 29.91 12.79
C LEU A 682 31.53 30.81 12.15
N ASN A 683 30.25 30.46 12.25
CA ASN A 683 29.18 31.30 11.71
C ASN A 683 28.97 32.57 12.52
N LEU A 684 29.14 32.55 13.85
CA LEU A 684 29.11 33.76 14.68
C LEU A 684 30.30 34.68 14.37
N GLU A 685 31.49 34.12 14.17
CA GLU A 685 32.68 34.88 13.76
C GLU A 685 32.52 35.47 12.35
N VAL A 686 32.00 34.69 11.39
CA VAL A 686 31.74 35.17 10.02
C VAL A 686 30.62 36.21 10.01
N GLN A 687 29.55 36.05 10.81
CA GLN A 687 28.50 37.06 10.96
C GLN A 687 29.05 38.34 11.58
N ALA A 688 29.88 38.25 12.62
CA ALA A 688 30.55 39.41 13.21
C ALA A 688 31.46 40.12 12.19
N LEU A 689 32.17 39.36 11.36
CA LEU A 689 33.04 39.91 10.31
C LEU A 689 32.23 40.55 9.17
N ILE A 690 31.08 39.98 8.81
CA ILE A 690 30.14 40.55 7.84
C ILE A 690 29.50 41.82 8.40
N GLU A 691 29.12 41.85 9.67
CA GLU A 691 28.62 43.06 10.35
C GLU A 691 29.70 44.15 10.40
N GLU A 692 30.95 43.80 10.69
CA GLU A 692 32.08 44.70 10.70
C GLU A 692 32.37 45.26 9.29
N LEU A 693 32.33 44.42 8.25
CA LEU A 693 32.46 44.83 6.84
C LEU A 693 31.29 45.69 6.37
N ALA A 694 30.06 45.37 6.78
CA ALA A 694 28.87 46.16 6.45
C ALA A 694 28.84 47.51 7.18
N ALA A 695 29.45 47.59 8.37
CA ALA A 695 29.66 48.82 9.13
C ALA A 695 30.81 49.68 8.58
N SER A 696 31.76 49.08 7.87
CA SER A 696 32.92 49.75 7.28
C SER A 696 32.79 50.06 5.78
N ASP A 697 31.61 49.85 5.19
CA ASP A 697 31.28 50.24 3.82
C ASP A 697 31.16 51.79 3.70
N PRO A 698 32.10 52.47 3.01
CA PRO A 698 32.13 53.92 2.91
C PRO A 698 30.98 54.50 2.07
N ALA A 699 30.17 53.66 1.40
CA ALA A 699 29.01 54.09 0.63
C ALA A 699 27.80 54.54 1.50
N LYS A 700 27.85 54.35 2.82
CA LYS A 700 26.79 54.79 3.77
C LYS A 700 27.15 56.04 4.58
N GLN A 701 28.28 56.70 4.31
CA GLN A 701 28.69 57.94 4.98
C GLN A 701 28.50 59.23 4.15
N HIS A 702 27.68 59.20 3.10
CA HIS A 702 27.27 60.39 2.36
C HIS A 702 25.75 60.54 2.23
#